data_AF-A0A0V8HQN0-F1
#
_entry.id   AF-A0A0V8HQN0-F1
#
_cell.length_a   1.000
_cell.length_b   1.000
_cell.length_c   1.000
_cell.angle_alpha   90.00
_cell.angle_beta   90.00
_cell.angle_gamma   90.00
#
_symmetry.space_group_name_H-M   'P 1'
#
loop_
_entity.id
_entity.type
_entity.pdbx_description
1 polymer ?
#
loop_
_entity_poly.entity_id
_entity_poly.type
_entity_poly.pdbx_seq_one_letter_code
_entity_poly.pdbx_strand_id
1 'polypeptide(L)'
;METARPTFIAIDGRSGSGKSTFASDLAQHLATTSTVAVMRLEDLYHGWHGLSRACELYAQLLPALASGQPVTYPTWDWNTDSVGPQQSFAPGEIVIIEGVGALNDQTLGFIDLGIWLDAPEDFRRERALTRDGQTYRPYWDIWAAQEHTYLLEHSPQHHANLRIDTSTRSHPLTALLEASRFLPSTIAELVLASSHGSNAPKFRQSYQAPADVAALFEAITVHMPHAALLESTSQHLEDPLGRNRYSLLAFSTQQQPPLLMADANGTTIQLEGVHLQLGQNFFDSLQNQWPPVDAQHTEYPLPMWVGYLGYELKREVGASNLSAKIAPGVNRPDAQFFAPDTVVIIDHERGQMHLHSTNKPGAEITIVLGNPPQQRSDQNLCVPHFTCADTAAGYQEKIRRAQHEIYEGNTYEVCLTTELTAQVEDFNPFEAYYRMRQSSPAPFAHYLRLPALEVASISPERFLALSKNAELRAEPIKGTRPRGIDEESDLALKHDLATHPKDRAENIMIVDLLRNDLSHHAVPGSVRVARLCSVESYATVHQMVSTIDATLKSPELAADALREAFPPGSMTGAPKLSTMNILDELEEHRARGLYSGAVGYLGADGAADFSVVIRTLVCDKLPDQSWRLSLGLGGAITADSVPEEEWEEVITKSRGVLQALGATFPISTAR
;
A
#
# COMPACT_ATOMS: atom_id res chain seq x y z
N MET A 1 -28.77 -24.85 27.03
CA MET A 1 -28.27 -24.46 25.70
C MET A 1 -27.91 -23.01 25.82
N GLU A 2 -26.62 -22.67 25.86
CA GLU A 2 -26.22 -21.26 25.80
C GLU A 2 -26.70 -20.71 24.45
N THR A 3 -27.57 -19.71 24.50
CA THR A 3 -27.96 -18.95 23.31
C THR A 3 -26.73 -18.22 22.81
N ALA A 4 -26.37 -18.39 21.54
CA ALA A 4 -25.24 -17.68 20.94
C ALA A 4 -25.44 -16.17 21.09
N ARG A 5 -24.36 -15.44 21.42
CA ARG A 5 -24.39 -13.97 21.51
C ARG A 5 -24.85 -13.40 20.16
N PRO A 6 -25.86 -12.51 20.14
CA PRO A 6 -26.25 -11.81 18.92
C PRO A 6 -25.08 -11.03 18.31
N THR A 7 -25.03 -10.96 16.99
CA THR A 7 -24.11 -10.05 16.27
C THR A 7 -24.67 -8.64 16.31
N PHE A 8 -23.88 -7.66 16.73
CA PHE A 8 -24.29 -6.26 16.81
C PHE A 8 -23.68 -5.43 15.69
N ILE A 9 -24.56 -4.77 14.91
CA ILE A 9 -24.19 -3.79 13.89
C ILE A 9 -24.66 -2.42 14.35
N ALA A 10 -23.74 -1.48 14.55
CA ALA A 10 -24.08 -0.10 14.90
C ALA A 10 -24.02 0.80 13.65
N ILE A 11 -25.08 1.57 13.40
CA ILE A 11 -25.20 2.52 12.29
C ILE A 11 -25.36 3.92 12.87
N ASP A 12 -24.28 4.70 12.82
CA ASP A 12 -24.21 6.06 13.33
C ASP A 12 -23.99 7.07 12.17
N GLY A 13 -23.96 8.35 12.50
CA GLY A 13 -23.88 9.46 11.57
C GLY A 13 -24.80 10.60 12.00
N ARG A 14 -24.54 11.81 11.52
CA ARG A 14 -25.36 12.99 11.87
C ARG A 14 -26.80 12.87 11.34
N SER A 15 -27.73 13.62 11.92
CA SER A 15 -29.12 13.68 11.45
C SER A 15 -29.15 14.06 9.97
N GLY A 16 -30.07 13.45 9.23
CA GLY A 16 -30.18 13.60 7.77
C GLY A 16 -29.19 12.77 6.92
N SER A 17 -28.26 12.01 7.51
CA SER A 17 -27.32 11.18 6.73
C SER A 17 -27.97 9.94 6.07
N GLY A 18 -29.19 9.56 6.46
CA GLY A 18 -29.90 8.42 5.84
C GLY A 18 -29.80 7.10 6.62
N LYS A 19 -29.40 7.14 7.90
CA LYS A 19 -29.27 5.96 8.79
C LYS A 19 -30.48 5.04 8.78
N SER A 20 -31.68 5.55 9.05
CA SER A 20 -32.88 4.72 9.18
C SER A 20 -33.27 4.01 7.88
N THR A 21 -33.05 4.67 6.72
CA THR A 21 -33.25 4.04 5.40
C THR A 21 -32.23 2.93 5.19
N PHE A 22 -30.94 3.22 5.37
CA PHE A 22 -29.88 2.24 5.22
C PHE A 22 -30.02 1.05 6.18
N ALA A 23 -30.39 1.29 7.45
CA ALA A 23 -30.65 0.25 8.44
C ALA A 23 -31.83 -0.65 8.02
N SER A 24 -32.88 -0.08 7.43
CA SER A 24 -34.02 -0.84 6.92
C SER A 24 -33.64 -1.70 5.72
N ASP A 25 -32.88 -1.14 4.77
CA ASP A 25 -32.41 -1.86 3.58
C ASP A 25 -31.45 -3.00 3.97
N LEU A 26 -30.52 -2.74 4.89
CA LEU A 26 -29.60 -3.73 5.43
C LEU A 26 -30.35 -4.83 6.19
N ALA A 27 -31.33 -4.45 7.03
CA ALA A 27 -32.15 -5.43 7.75
C ALA A 27 -32.91 -6.33 6.77
N GLN A 28 -33.48 -5.77 5.70
CA GLN A 28 -34.17 -6.54 4.68
C GLN A 28 -33.23 -7.50 3.94
N HIS A 29 -32.01 -7.07 3.62
CA HIS A 29 -30.99 -7.91 3.00
C HIS A 29 -30.56 -9.07 3.91
N LEU A 30 -30.26 -8.79 5.19
CA LEU A 30 -29.81 -9.79 6.16
C LEU A 30 -30.93 -10.75 6.61
N ALA A 31 -32.19 -10.29 6.63
CA ALA A 31 -33.34 -11.11 6.99
C ALA A 31 -33.60 -12.29 6.02
N THR A 32 -32.89 -12.33 4.90
CA THR A 32 -32.92 -13.47 3.97
C THR A 32 -32.26 -14.73 4.55
N THR A 33 -31.36 -14.58 5.53
CA THR A 33 -30.54 -15.67 6.07
C THR A 33 -30.59 -15.79 7.59
N SER A 34 -30.80 -14.69 8.31
CA SER A 34 -30.79 -14.65 9.79
C SER A 34 -31.97 -13.88 10.34
N THR A 35 -32.33 -14.13 11.61
CA THR A 35 -33.31 -13.31 12.32
C THR A 35 -32.69 -11.95 12.69
N VAL A 36 -33.29 -10.85 12.19
CA VAL A 36 -32.77 -9.49 12.40
C VAL A 36 -33.74 -8.67 13.26
N ALA A 37 -33.22 -8.00 14.28
CA ALA A 37 -33.96 -7.03 15.09
C ALA A 37 -33.30 -5.65 14.98
N VAL A 38 -34.09 -4.59 14.75
CA VAL A 38 -33.58 -3.22 14.60
C VAL A 38 -34.02 -2.37 15.79
N MET A 39 -33.06 -1.92 16.61
CA MET A 39 -33.28 -0.95 17.69
C MET A 39 -32.94 0.45 17.18
N ARG A 40 -33.88 1.38 17.29
CA ARG A 40 -33.65 2.78 16.91
C ARG A 40 -33.45 3.61 18.15
N LEU A 41 -32.33 4.33 18.22
CA LEU A 41 -32.05 5.22 19.35
C LEU A 41 -33.01 6.41 19.40
N GLU A 42 -33.76 6.68 18.32
CA GLU A 42 -34.86 7.65 18.32
C GLU A 42 -35.93 7.38 19.38
N ASP A 43 -36.14 6.11 19.72
CA ASP A 43 -37.05 5.70 20.79
C ASP A 43 -36.52 6.08 22.18
N LEU A 44 -35.20 6.32 22.32
CA LEU A 44 -34.52 6.60 23.59
C LEU A 44 -34.24 8.09 23.80
N TYR A 45 -34.38 8.94 22.78
CA TYR A 45 -34.19 10.38 22.91
C TYR A 45 -35.34 11.02 23.68
N HIS A 46 -35.09 11.39 24.94
CA HIS A 46 -36.05 12.12 25.75
C HIS A 46 -36.06 13.61 25.36
N GLY A 47 -36.76 13.91 24.27
CA GLY A 47 -36.89 15.26 23.70
C GLY A 47 -35.67 15.73 22.91
N TRP A 48 -35.71 16.99 22.47
CA TRP A 48 -34.68 17.62 21.61
C TRP A 48 -33.32 17.84 22.27
N HIS A 49 -33.19 17.53 23.56
CA HIS A 49 -31.92 17.58 24.33
C HIS A 49 -31.52 16.20 24.88
N GLY A 50 -32.18 15.12 24.43
CA GLY A 50 -32.08 13.80 25.02
C GLY A 50 -30.88 12.96 24.59
N LEU A 51 -29.97 13.46 23.72
CA LEU A 51 -28.92 12.65 23.11
C LEU A 51 -28.00 11.97 24.14
N SER A 52 -27.41 12.75 25.05
CA SER A 52 -26.51 12.21 26.09
C SER A 52 -27.21 11.17 26.96
N ARG A 53 -28.46 11.44 27.37
CA ARG A 53 -29.24 10.50 28.18
C ARG A 53 -29.58 9.21 27.42
N ALA A 54 -29.85 9.30 26.12
CA ALA A 54 -30.10 8.14 25.29
C ALA A 54 -28.86 7.26 25.17
N CYS A 55 -27.66 7.85 24.99
CA CYS A 55 -26.40 7.10 24.99
C CYS A 55 -26.19 6.33 26.30
N GLU A 56 -26.43 6.97 27.45
CA GLU A 56 -26.34 6.30 28.77
C GLU A 56 -27.32 5.14 28.91
N LEU A 57 -28.58 5.35 28.50
CA LEU A 57 -29.62 4.32 28.59
C LEU A 57 -29.30 3.15 27.67
N TYR A 58 -28.95 3.43 26.41
CA TYR A 58 -28.51 2.43 25.44
C TYR A 58 -27.35 1.58 25.97
N ALA A 59 -26.32 2.20 26.54
CA ALA A 59 -25.19 1.48 27.15
C ALA A 59 -25.62 0.55 28.29
N GLN A 60 -26.65 0.92 29.06
CA GLN A 60 -27.20 0.07 30.13
C GLN A 60 -28.02 -1.13 29.59
N LEU A 61 -28.61 -1.02 28.40
CA LEU A 61 -29.42 -2.09 27.80
C LEU A 61 -28.55 -3.17 27.13
N LEU A 62 -27.40 -2.79 26.57
CA LEU A 62 -26.54 -3.67 25.77
C LEU A 62 -26.10 -4.97 26.46
N PRO A 63 -25.65 -4.97 27.74
CA PRO A 63 -25.25 -6.21 28.41
C PRO A 63 -26.36 -7.28 28.43
N ALA A 64 -27.61 -6.86 28.63
CA ALA A 64 -28.76 -7.77 28.61
C ALA A 64 -29.03 -8.30 27.19
N LEU A 65 -29.01 -7.42 26.19
CA LEU A 65 -29.15 -7.81 24.78
C LEU A 65 -28.05 -8.78 24.33
N ALA A 66 -26.80 -8.54 24.74
CA ALA A 66 -25.66 -9.39 24.42
C ALA A 66 -25.78 -10.79 25.02
N SER A 67 -26.52 -10.93 26.12
CA SER A 67 -26.89 -12.22 26.71
C SER A 67 -28.16 -12.87 26.12
N GLY A 68 -28.70 -12.29 25.03
CA GLY A 68 -29.92 -12.75 24.36
C GLY A 68 -31.21 -12.45 25.13
N GLN A 69 -31.15 -11.60 26.16
CA GLN A 69 -32.32 -11.27 26.98
C GLN A 69 -33.09 -10.08 26.38
N PRO A 70 -34.44 -10.12 26.38
CA PRO A 70 -35.23 -8.96 26.01
C PRO A 70 -35.06 -7.85 27.06
N VAL A 71 -35.16 -6.61 26.60
CA VAL A 71 -35.07 -5.41 27.44
C VAL A 71 -36.35 -4.58 27.33
N THR A 72 -36.61 -3.79 28.36
CA THR A 72 -37.72 -2.83 28.38
C THR A 72 -37.19 -1.44 28.71
N TYR A 73 -37.62 -0.44 27.95
CA TYR A 73 -37.21 0.95 28.11
C TYR A 73 -38.38 1.92 27.93
N PRO A 74 -38.38 3.09 28.59
CA PRO A 74 -39.34 4.14 28.33
C PRO A 74 -39.11 4.75 26.93
N THR A 75 -40.20 5.09 26.23
CA THR A 75 -40.14 5.86 24.97
C THR A 75 -40.43 7.33 25.21
N TRP A 76 -40.24 8.19 24.20
CA TRP A 76 -40.67 9.59 24.22
C TRP A 76 -41.85 9.84 23.28
N ASP A 77 -42.91 10.48 23.77
CA ASP A 77 -44.01 10.94 22.93
C ASP A 77 -43.71 12.35 22.41
N TRP A 78 -43.32 12.44 21.15
CA TRP A 78 -42.96 13.71 20.48
C TRP A 78 -44.14 14.66 20.29
N ASN A 79 -45.39 14.21 20.43
CA ASN A 79 -46.57 15.08 20.32
C ASN A 79 -46.89 15.78 21.64
N THR A 80 -46.69 15.07 22.76
CA THR A 80 -46.98 15.59 24.11
C THR A 80 -45.74 16.07 24.86
N ASP A 81 -44.55 15.86 24.29
CA ASP A 81 -43.23 16.19 24.86
C ASP A 81 -43.06 15.61 26.28
N SER A 82 -43.39 14.32 26.43
CA SER A 82 -43.37 13.61 27.71
C SER A 82 -42.95 12.15 27.55
N VAL A 83 -42.61 11.49 28.67
CA VAL A 83 -42.31 10.05 28.69
C VAL A 83 -43.54 9.26 28.21
N GLY A 84 -43.34 8.48 27.16
CA GLY A 84 -44.31 7.58 26.54
C GLY A 84 -44.39 6.21 27.21
N PRO A 85 -45.14 5.27 26.63
CA PRO A 85 -45.27 3.91 27.15
C PRO A 85 -43.93 3.16 27.12
N GLN A 86 -43.79 2.17 28.00
CA GLN A 86 -42.65 1.25 27.95
C GLN A 86 -42.72 0.38 26.69
N GLN A 87 -41.60 0.25 26.00
CA GLN A 87 -41.42 -0.61 24.84
C GLN A 87 -40.53 -1.79 25.24
N SER A 88 -40.87 -2.99 24.76
CA SER A 88 -40.04 -4.19 24.89
C SER A 88 -39.31 -4.45 23.58
N PHE A 89 -38.03 -4.76 23.66
CA PHE A 89 -37.21 -5.16 22.53
C PHE A 89 -36.58 -6.53 22.81
N ALA A 90 -36.74 -7.47 21.88
CA ALA A 90 -36.12 -8.78 21.95
C ALA A 90 -35.04 -8.89 20.86
N PRO A 91 -33.80 -9.32 21.19
CA PRO A 91 -32.75 -9.47 20.20
C PRO A 91 -33.02 -10.64 19.25
N GLY A 92 -32.70 -10.46 17.97
CA GLY A 92 -32.56 -11.56 17.00
C GLY A 92 -31.15 -12.14 17.02
N GLU A 93 -30.82 -12.98 16.05
CA GLU A 93 -29.42 -13.41 15.79
C GLU A 93 -28.53 -12.24 15.41
N ILE A 94 -29.10 -11.27 14.68
CA ILE A 94 -28.46 -9.99 14.35
C ILE A 94 -29.27 -8.85 14.96
N VAL A 95 -28.59 -7.96 15.68
CA VAL A 95 -29.15 -6.73 16.23
C VAL A 95 -28.52 -5.54 15.52
N ILE A 96 -29.34 -4.78 14.78
CA ILE A 96 -28.93 -3.51 14.19
C ILE A 96 -29.35 -2.39 15.14
N ILE A 97 -28.39 -1.58 15.58
CA ILE A 97 -28.64 -0.38 16.38
C ILE A 97 -28.40 0.82 15.48
N GLU A 98 -29.42 1.66 15.28
CA GLU A 98 -29.30 2.84 14.43
C GLU A 98 -29.67 4.11 15.18
N GLY A 99 -28.87 5.16 14.97
CA GLY A 99 -29.11 6.48 15.54
C GLY A 99 -27.82 7.21 15.87
N VAL A 100 -27.95 8.50 16.21
CA VAL A 100 -26.84 9.31 16.69
C VAL A 100 -26.41 8.79 18.05
N GLY A 101 -25.14 8.42 18.21
CA GLY A 101 -24.62 7.84 19.45
C GLY A 101 -24.67 6.31 19.51
N ALA A 102 -25.00 5.63 18.40
CA ALA A 102 -24.89 4.19 18.27
C ALA A 102 -23.44 3.69 18.47
N LEU A 103 -22.46 4.51 18.11
CA LEU A 103 -21.02 4.27 18.26
C LEU A 103 -20.39 5.00 19.46
N ASN A 104 -21.14 5.17 20.55
CA ASN A 104 -20.59 5.79 21.75
C ASN A 104 -19.55 4.90 22.46
N ASP A 105 -18.64 5.53 23.20
CA ASP A 105 -17.45 4.91 23.80
C ASP A 105 -17.79 3.73 24.73
N GLN A 106 -18.94 3.80 25.42
CA GLN A 106 -19.34 2.80 26.40
C GLN A 106 -19.84 1.50 25.76
N THR A 107 -20.14 1.53 24.46
CA THR A 107 -20.79 0.41 23.76
C THR A 107 -19.86 -0.37 22.85
N LEU A 108 -18.67 0.16 22.55
CA LEU A 108 -17.73 -0.41 21.59
C LEU A 108 -17.35 -1.88 21.86
N GLY A 109 -17.25 -2.28 23.13
CA GLY A 109 -16.95 -3.66 23.51
C GLY A 109 -18.03 -4.68 23.12
N PHE A 110 -19.21 -4.23 22.68
CA PHE A 110 -20.31 -5.07 22.22
C PHE A 110 -20.53 -5.03 20.71
N ILE A 111 -19.95 -4.06 19.99
CA ILE A 111 -20.20 -3.83 18.57
C ILE A 111 -19.26 -4.69 17.73
N ASP A 112 -19.83 -5.49 16.83
CA ASP A 112 -19.05 -6.35 15.93
C ASP A 112 -18.78 -5.65 14.58
N LEU A 113 -19.68 -4.76 14.15
CA LEU A 113 -19.48 -3.90 12.98
C LEU A 113 -20.04 -2.49 13.21
N GLY A 114 -19.18 -1.48 13.20
CA GLY A 114 -19.54 -0.06 13.25
C GLY A 114 -19.55 0.59 11.88
N ILE A 115 -20.67 1.22 11.52
CA ILE A 115 -20.88 1.93 10.24
C ILE A 115 -21.21 3.39 10.53
N TRP A 116 -20.47 4.30 9.93
CA TRP A 116 -20.73 5.74 9.96
C TRP A 116 -21.22 6.21 8.60
N LEU A 117 -22.42 6.79 8.55
CA LEU A 117 -22.95 7.42 7.35
C LEU A 117 -22.63 8.92 7.35
N ASP A 118 -21.83 9.33 6.38
CA ASP A 118 -21.38 10.70 6.20
C ASP A 118 -22.20 11.42 5.11
N ALA A 119 -22.33 12.74 5.26
CA ALA A 119 -22.92 13.62 4.26
C ALA A 119 -22.69 15.12 4.62
N PRO A 120 -22.51 15.99 3.61
CA PRO A 120 -22.40 17.44 3.81
C PRO A 120 -23.61 18.01 4.57
N GLU A 121 -23.39 19.04 5.39
CA GLU A 121 -24.45 19.62 6.23
C GLU A 121 -25.61 20.19 5.42
N ASP A 122 -25.33 20.94 4.35
CA ASP A 122 -26.37 21.50 3.49
C ASP A 122 -27.24 20.42 2.86
N PHE A 123 -26.60 19.33 2.41
CA PHE A 123 -27.29 18.16 1.85
C PHE A 123 -28.17 17.47 2.89
N ARG A 124 -27.66 17.24 4.11
CA ARG A 124 -28.44 16.67 5.22
C ARG A 124 -29.62 17.56 5.60
N ARG A 125 -29.40 18.87 5.68
CA ARG A 125 -30.42 19.87 6.03
C ARG A 125 -31.52 19.95 4.98
N GLU A 126 -31.16 19.99 3.70
CA GLU A 126 -32.13 19.98 2.61
C GLU A 126 -32.99 18.71 2.67
N ARG A 127 -32.35 17.54 2.78
CA ARG A 127 -33.06 16.26 2.90
C ARG A 127 -34.03 16.23 4.09
N ALA A 128 -33.60 16.74 5.26
CA ALA A 128 -34.45 16.80 6.44
C ALA A 128 -35.64 17.76 6.27
N LEU A 129 -35.42 18.96 5.74
CA LEU A 129 -36.48 19.94 5.50
C LEU A 129 -37.46 19.52 4.41
N THR A 130 -37.01 18.77 3.40
CA THR A 130 -37.90 18.18 2.38
C THR A 130 -38.80 17.10 2.98
N ARG A 131 -38.29 16.30 3.92
CA ARG A 131 -39.05 15.24 4.59
C ARG A 131 -40.03 15.78 5.63
N ASP A 132 -39.57 16.69 6.48
CA ASP A 132 -40.29 17.11 7.70
C ASP A 132 -40.97 18.49 7.58
N GLY A 133 -40.69 19.23 6.50
CA GLY A 133 -41.25 20.54 6.21
C GLY A 133 -40.52 21.72 6.89
N GLN A 134 -40.79 22.94 6.43
CA GLN A 134 -40.09 24.16 6.89
C GLN A 134 -40.34 24.49 8.37
N THR A 135 -41.45 24.04 8.95
CA THR A 135 -41.79 24.22 10.37
C THR A 135 -40.84 23.50 11.31
N TYR A 136 -40.05 22.55 10.81
CA TYR A 136 -39.11 21.75 11.59
C TYR A 136 -37.73 22.42 11.80
N ARG A 137 -37.49 23.57 11.15
CA ARG A 137 -36.20 24.26 11.16
C ARG A 137 -35.66 24.60 12.57
N PRO A 138 -36.48 25.12 13.52
CA PRO A 138 -35.97 25.41 14.87
C PRO A 138 -35.49 24.16 15.62
N TYR A 139 -36.17 23.02 15.41
CA TYR A 139 -35.79 21.75 16.03
C TYR A 139 -34.53 21.15 15.42
N TRP A 140 -34.35 21.31 14.10
CA TRP A 140 -33.09 20.96 13.43
C TRP A 140 -31.92 21.71 14.03
N ASP A 141 -32.03 23.02 14.21
CA ASP A 141 -30.93 23.85 14.72
C ASP A 141 -30.57 23.44 16.18
N ILE A 142 -31.56 23.13 17.01
CA ILE A 142 -31.34 22.59 18.38
C ILE A 142 -30.62 21.24 18.33
N TRP A 143 -31.12 20.32 17.50
CA TRP A 143 -30.56 18.97 17.40
C TRP A 143 -29.13 18.99 16.83
N ALA A 144 -28.89 19.78 15.78
CA ALA A 144 -27.58 19.92 15.16
C ALA A 144 -26.53 20.49 16.13
N ALA A 145 -26.93 21.38 17.05
CA ALA A 145 -26.05 21.94 18.07
C ALA A 145 -25.59 20.87 19.09
N GLN A 146 -26.50 20.06 19.62
CA GLN A 146 -26.10 18.98 20.54
C GLN A 146 -25.30 17.88 19.84
N GLU A 147 -25.61 17.56 18.57
CA GLU A 147 -24.80 16.63 17.78
C GLU A 147 -23.37 17.15 17.65
N HIS A 148 -23.22 18.44 17.33
CA HIS A 148 -21.90 19.04 17.18
C HIS A 148 -21.10 18.95 18.48
N THR A 149 -21.70 19.26 19.63
CA THR A 149 -21.06 19.09 20.94
C THR A 149 -20.67 17.63 21.19
N TYR A 150 -21.59 16.69 20.97
CA TYR A 150 -21.34 15.26 21.17
C TYR A 150 -20.17 14.75 20.31
N LEU A 151 -20.13 15.12 19.03
CA LEU A 151 -19.07 14.71 18.10
C LEU A 151 -17.71 15.32 18.46
N LEU A 152 -17.68 16.58 18.94
CA LEU A 152 -16.43 17.21 19.39
C LEU A 152 -15.85 16.51 20.63
N GLU A 153 -16.72 16.04 21.53
CA GLU A 153 -16.32 15.40 22.78
C GLU A 153 -15.91 13.93 22.60
N HIS A 154 -16.61 13.17 21.75
CA HIS A 154 -16.49 11.70 21.69
C HIS A 154 -15.94 11.18 20.35
N SER A 155 -16.03 11.97 19.27
CA SER A 155 -15.57 11.59 17.92
C SER A 155 -15.97 10.16 17.46
N PRO A 156 -17.26 9.78 17.55
CA PRO A 156 -17.74 8.41 17.28
C PRO A 156 -17.39 7.90 15.87
N GLN A 157 -17.16 8.79 14.91
CA GLN A 157 -16.70 8.43 13.56
C GLN A 157 -15.36 7.68 13.53
N HIS A 158 -14.51 7.82 14.56
CA HIS A 158 -13.24 7.08 14.67
C HIS A 158 -13.42 5.66 15.19
N HIS A 159 -14.59 5.32 15.73
CA HIS A 159 -14.93 3.97 16.15
C HIS A 159 -15.55 3.13 15.03
N ALA A 160 -15.90 3.76 13.90
CA ALA A 160 -16.48 3.06 12.78
C ALA A 160 -15.43 2.24 12.03
N ASN A 161 -15.74 0.98 11.75
CA ASN A 161 -14.98 0.17 10.80
C ASN A 161 -15.21 0.68 9.38
N LEU A 162 -16.43 1.13 9.07
CA LEU A 162 -16.83 1.55 7.74
C LEU A 162 -17.40 2.96 7.78
N ARG A 163 -16.92 3.82 6.88
CA ARG A 163 -17.52 5.13 6.61
C ARG A 163 -18.08 5.13 5.19
N ILE A 164 -19.34 5.49 5.03
CA ILE A 164 -20.02 5.55 3.73
C ILE A 164 -20.48 6.98 3.48
N ASP A 165 -20.06 7.58 2.37
CA ASP A 165 -20.55 8.88 1.92
C ASP A 165 -21.87 8.72 1.16
N THR A 166 -22.95 9.12 1.82
CA THR A 166 -24.33 9.01 1.33
C THR A 166 -24.74 10.13 0.37
N SER A 167 -23.82 11.06 0.07
CA SER A 167 -23.97 12.08 -0.97
C SER A 167 -23.47 11.61 -2.34
N THR A 168 -22.75 10.49 -2.40
CA THR A 168 -22.31 9.88 -3.66
C THR A 168 -23.48 9.25 -4.43
N ARG A 169 -23.27 8.96 -5.72
CA ARG A 169 -24.31 8.39 -6.60
C ARG A 169 -24.63 6.92 -6.27
N SER A 170 -23.75 6.23 -5.58
CA SER A 170 -23.87 4.82 -5.25
C SER A 170 -24.86 4.61 -4.09
N HIS A 171 -25.72 3.62 -4.20
CA HIS A 171 -26.62 3.25 -3.09
C HIS A 171 -25.77 2.73 -1.91
N PRO A 172 -25.95 3.21 -0.66
CA PRO A 172 -25.10 2.83 0.47
C PRO A 172 -25.03 1.32 0.72
N LEU A 173 -26.13 0.59 0.51
CA LEU A 173 -26.12 -0.89 0.61
C LEU A 173 -25.22 -1.53 -0.43
N THR A 174 -25.26 -1.08 -1.69
CA THR A 174 -24.36 -1.58 -2.75
C THR A 174 -22.90 -1.31 -2.39
N ALA A 175 -22.63 -0.12 -1.86
CA ALA A 175 -21.30 0.29 -1.43
C ALA A 175 -20.78 -0.60 -0.27
N LEU A 176 -21.63 -0.92 0.71
CA LEU A 176 -21.32 -1.90 1.76
C LEU A 176 -21.04 -3.29 1.19
N LEU A 177 -21.87 -3.78 0.26
CA LEU A 177 -21.69 -5.10 -0.35
C LEU A 177 -20.35 -5.18 -1.11
N GLU A 178 -19.98 -4.13 -1.84
CA GLU A 178 -18.68 -4.06 -2.50
C GLU A 178 -17.50 -3.97 -1.52
N ALA A 179 -17.65 -3.26 -0.40
CA ALA A 179 -16.63 -3.17 0.63
C ALA A 179 -16.49 -4.44 1.46
N SER A 180 -17.57 -5.23 1.57
CA SER A 180 -17.62 -6.42 2.43
C SER A 180 -16.63 -7.51 2.03
N ARG A 181 -16.17 -7.54 0.77
CA ARG A 181 -15.09 -8.46 0.32
C ARG A 181 -13.74 -8.20 1.00
N PHE A 182 -13.58 -7.06 1.64
CA PHE A 182 -12.38 -6.66 2.35
C PHE A 182 -12.56 -6.67 3.88
N LEU A 183 -13.78 -6.93 4.36
CA LEU A 183 -14.03 -7.11 5.79
C LEU A 183 -13.45 -8.46 6.26
N PRO A 184 -13.11 -8.58 7.56
CA PRO A 184 -12.77 -9.87 8.15
C PRO A 184 -13.82 -10.93 7.80
N SER A 185 -13.39 -12.16 7.53
CA SER A 185 -14.25 -13.25 7.01
C SER A 185 -15.52 -13.46 7.85
N THR A 186 -15.40 -13.40 9.18
CA THR A 186 -16.53 -13.51 10.11
C THR A 186 -17.62 -12.49 9.84
N ILE A 187 -17.24 -11.24 9.54
CA ILE A 187 -18.16 -10.13 9.24
C ILE A 187 -18.60 -10.18 7.76
N ALA A 188 -17.69 -10.51 6.85
CA ALA A 188 -17.98 -10.61 5.44
C ALA A 188 -19.05 -11.67 5.13
N GLU A 189 -18.96 -12.85 5.76
CA GLU A 189 -19.94 -13.93 5.62
C GLU A 189 -21.34 -13.51 6.10
N LEU A 190 -21.40 -12.75 7.20
CA LEU A 190 -22.65 -12.17 7.71
C LEU A 190 -23.27 -11.19 6.70
N VAL A 191 -22.47 -10.31 6.09
CA VAL A 191 -22.96 -9.26 5.18
C VAL A 191 -23.31 -9.79 3.79
N LEU A 192 -22.58 -10.78 3.28
CA LEU A 192 -22.70 -11.24 1.89
C LEU A 192 -23.81 -12.26 1.64
N ALA A 193 -24.38 -12.89 2.67
CA ALA A 193 -25.55 -13.79 2.59
C ALA A 193 -25.56 -14.79 1.40
N SER A 194 -24.39 -15.22 0.91
CA SER A 194 -24.10 -15.95 -0.35
C SER A 194 -23.86 -15.09 -1.62
N SER A 195 -22.69 -14.47 -1.73
CA SER A 195 -21.85 -14.51 -2.94
C SER A 195 -20.53 -13.76 -2.70
N HIS A 196 -19.40 -14.49 -2.63
CA HIS A 196 -18.11 -13.85 -2.87
C HIS A 196 -18.10 -13.40 -4.34
N GLY A 197 -18.35 -12.13 -4.59
CA GLY A 197 -18.04 -11.51 -5.87
C GLY A 197 -16.54 -11.65 -6.13
N SER A 198 -16.15 -12.72 -6.80
CA SER A 198 -14.75 -12.97 -7.12
C SER A 198 -14.24 -11.86 -8.05
N ASN A 199 -13.15 -11.18 -7.63
CA ASN A 199 -12.36 -10.30 -8.48
C ASN A 199 -11.56 -11.09 -9.55
N ALA A 200 -11.78 -12.39 -9.70
CA ALA A 200 -11.13 -13.17 -10.73
C ALA A 200 -11.50 -12.61 -12.12
N PRO A 201 -10.53 -12.56 -13.05
CA PRO A 201 -10.77 -12.09 -14.39
C PRO A 201 -11.77 -13.00 -15.11
N LYS A 202 -12.92 -12.43 -15.47
CA LYS A 202 -14.01 -13.08 -16.22
C LYS A 202 -13.79 -13.02 -17.72
N PHE A 203 -13.08 -11.99 -18.19
CA PHE A 203 -12.73 -11.79 -19.59
C PHE A 203 -11.26 -12.13 -19.82
N ARG A 204 -10.99 -12.95 -20.84
CA ARG A 204 -9.65 -13.35 -21.25
C ARG A 204 -9.52 -13.33 -22.76
N GLN A 205 -8.44 -12.74 -23.26
CA GLN A 205 -8.14 -12.72 -24.69
C GLN A 205 -6.63 -12.73 -24.91
N SER A 206 -6.17 -13.36 -25.98
CA SER A 206 -4.75 -13.42 -26.33
C SER A 206 -4.47 -12.72 -27.65
N TYR A 207 -3.29 -12.13 -27.75
CA TYR A 207 -2.79 -11.37 -28.89
C TYR A 207 -1.30 -11.68 -29.11
N GLN A 208 -0.74 -11.20 -30.20
CA GLN A 208 0.70 -11.23 -30.41
C GLN A 208 1.39 -10.21 -29.48
N ALA A 209 2.56 -10.54 -28.95
CA ALA A 209 3.32 -9.60 -28.13
C ALA A 209 3.66 -8.30 -28.89
N PRO A 210 3.68 -7.15 -28.22
CA PRO A 210 4.02 -5.87 -28.86
C PRO A 210 5.52 -5.81 -29.17
N ALA A 211 5.89 -4.97 -30.14
CA ALA A 211 7.30 -4.66 -30.41
C ALA A 211 7.90 -3.75 -29.31
N ASP A 212 7.09 -2.86 -28.74
CA ASP A 212 7.49 -1.94 -27.67
C ASP A 212 6.44 -1.94 -26.56
N VAL A 213 6.81 -2.51 -25.41
CA VAL A 213 5.95 -2.61 -24.22
C VAL A 213 5.60 -1.23 -23.65
N ALA A 214 6.54 -0.29 -23.65
CA ALA A 214 6.31 1.05 -23.11
C ALA A 214 5.37 1.85 -24.02
N ALA A 215 5.51 1.72 -25.34
CA ALA A 215 4.57 2.32 -26.30
C ALA A 215 3.14 1.78 -26.11
N LEU A 216 3.01 0.46 -25.91
CA LEU A 216 1.71 -0.16 -25.63
C LEU A 216 1.10 0.38 -24.33
N PHE A 217 1.89 0.43 -23.25
CA PHE A 217 1.43 0.92 -21.96
C PHE A 217 0.94 2.37 -22.05
N GLU A 218 1.70 3.27 -22.67
CA GLU A 218 1.30 4.67 -22.83
C GLU A 218 0.00 4.79 -23.63
N ALA A 219 -0.11 4.08 -24.75
CA ALA A 219 -1.28 4.12 -25.62
C ALA A 219 -2.58 3.68 -24.91
N ILE A 220 -2.48 2.75 -23.95
CA ILE A 220 -3.63 2.27 -23.18
C ILE A 220 -3.92 3.18 -21.98
N THR A 221 -2.89 3.63 -21.27
CA THR A 221 -3.03 4.13 -19.89
C THR A 221 -2.87 5.64 -19.73
N VAL A 222 -2.62 6.40 -20.80
CA VAL A 222 -2.33 7.85 -20.74
C VAL A 222 -3.34 8.68 -19.92
N HIS A 223 -4.61 8.27 -19.88
CA HIS A 223 -5.67 8.97 -19.14
C HIS A 223 -6.11 8.25 -17.84
N MET A 224 -5.42 7.17 -17.48
CA MET A 224 -5.76 6.37 -16.31
C MET A 224 -4.95 6.85 -15.10
N PRO A 225 -5.59 7.21 -13.99
CA PRO A 225 -4.90 7.70 -12.79
C PRO A 225 -4.18 6.58 -12.00
N HIS A 226 -4.55 5.32 -12.24
CA HIS A 226 -3.99 4.15 -11.56
C HIS A 226 -3.51 3.15 -12.62
N ALA A 227 -2.20 3.14 -12.83
CA ALA A 227 -1.56 2.27 -13.81
C ALA A 227 -0.15 1.92 -13.37
N ALA A 228 0.28 0.70 -13.68
CA ALA A 228 1.61 0.21 -13.40
C ALA A 228 2.13 -0.62 -14.57
N LEU A 229 3.39 -0.40 -14.91
CA LEU A 229 4.18 -1.23 -15.80
C LEU A 229 5.27 -1.88 -14.96
N LEU A 230 5.20 -3.19 -14.76
CA LEU A 230 6.24 -3.99 -14.10
C LEU A 230 6.93 -4.81 -15.19
N GLU A 231 8.18 -4.52 -15.51
CA GLU A 231 8.88 -5.19 -16.62
C GLU A 231 10.32 -5.54 -16.25
N SER A 232 10.79 -6.67 -16.76
CA SER A 232 12.21 -6.79 -17.03
C SER A 232 12.52 -6.12 -18.36
N THR A 233 13.41 -5.13 -18.33
CA THR A 233 13.96 -4.50 -19.54
C THR A 233 15.24 -5.19 -20.03
N SER A 234 15.67 -6.24 -19.32
CA SER A 234 16.86 -7.03 -19.65
C SER A 234 16.53 -8.35 -20.34
N GLN A 235 15.34 -8.49 -20.93
CA GLN A 235 14.82 -9.73 -21.54
C GLN A 235 15.67 -10.33 -22.67
N HIS A 236 16.58 -9.54 -23.23
CA HIS A 236 17.54 -10.00 -24.24
C HIS A 236 18.80 -10.64 -23.65
N LEU A 237 18.98 -10.56 -22.32
CA LEU A 237 20.11 -11.15 -21.61
C LEU A 237 19.76 -12.57 -21.13
N GLU A 238 20.77 -13.43 -21.07
CA GLU A 238 20.63 -14.75 -20.44
C GLU A 238 20.23 -14.59 -18.98
N ASP A 239 19.13 -15.24 -18.59
CA ASP A 239 18.61 -15.19 -17.24
C ASP A 239 18.22 -16.58 -16.75
N PRO A 240 19.16 -17.30 -16.11
CA PRO A 240 18.91 -18.66 -15.63
C PRO A 240 17.89 -18.72 -14.50
N LEU A 241 17.49 -17.57 -13.92
CA LEU A 241 16.53 -17.48 -12.83
C LEU A 241 15.11 -17.11 -13.29
N GLY A 242 14.89 -16.85 -14.58
CA GLY A 242 13.56 -16.61 -15.15
C GLY A 242 12.88 -15.30 -14.69
N ARG A 243 13.64 -14.35 -14.15
CA ARG A 243 13.23 -12.96 -13.84
C ARG A 243 12.67 -12.24 -15.07
N ASN A 244 13.19 -12.58 -16.24
CA ASN A 244 12.98 -11.82 -17.48
C ASN A 244 11.77 -12.26 -18.33
N ARG A 245 11.01 -13.26 -17.89
CA ARG A 245 9.99 -13.89 -18.72
C ARG A 245 8.77 -13.01 -19.00
N TYR A 246 8.35 -12.20 -18.02
CA TYR A 246 7.09 -11.48 -18.09
C TYR A 246 7.25 -9.97 -17.96
N SER A 247 6.41 -9.24 -18.70
CA SER A 247 6.07 -7.84 -18.41
C SER A 247 4.58 -7.73 -18.11
N LEU A 248 4.21 -6.95 -17.09
CA LEU A 248 2.85 -6.79 -16.60
C LEU A 248 2.42 -5.33 -16.74
N LEU A 249 1.32 -5.11 -17.46
CA LEU A 249 0.62 -3.83 -17.49
C LEU A 249 -0.64 -4.00 -16.63
N ALA A 250 -0.65 -3.45 -15.43
CA ALA A 250 -1.77 -3.49 -14.52
C ALA A 250 -2.40 -2.11 -14.44
N PHE A 251 -3.70 -1.98 -14.69
CA PHE A 251 -4.37 -0.69 -14.67
C PHE A 251 -5.85 -0.83 -14.29
N SER A 252 -6.44 0.29 -13.88
CA SER A 252 -7.87 0.39 -13.60
C SER A 252 -8.56 1.21 -14.69
N THR A 253 -9.62 0.67 -15.27
CA THR A 253 -10.54 1.43 -16.14
C THR A 253 -11.47 2.34 -15.33
N GLN A 254 -11.62 2.08 -14.03
CA GLN A 254 -12.32 2.93 -13.08
C GLN A 254 -11.42 4.07 -12.60
N GLN A 255 -12.01 5.25 -12.36
CA GLN A 255 -11.29 6.41 -11.83
C GLN A 255 -10.80 6.18 -10.39
N GLN A 256 -11.61 5.49 -9.58
CA GLN A 256 -11.31 5.17 -8.18
C GLN A 256 -11.40 3.65 -7.96
N PRO A 257 -10.36 2.88 -8.34
CA PRO A 257 -10.28 1.48 -7.95
C PRO A 257 -10.19 1.34 -6.42
N PRO A 258 -10.40 0.14 -5.87
CA PRO A 258 -10.01 -0.16 -4.49
C PRO A 258 -8.55 0.24 -4.24
N LEU A 259 -8.31 1.02 -3.19
CA LEU A 259 -6.99 1.42 -2.73
C LEU A 259 -6.74 0.89 -1.32
N LEU A 260 -5.75 0.02 -1.15
CA LEU A 260 -5.23 -0.38 0.16
C LEU A 260 -4.11 0.60 0.54
N MET A 261 -4.25 1.30 1.66
CA MET A 261 -3.32 2.33 2.10
C MET A 261 -2.92 2.11 3.56
N ALA A 262 -1.71 2.51 3.93
CA ALA A 262 -1.31 2.61 5.33
C ALA A 262 -0.50 3.86 5.61
N ASP A 263 -0.82 4.53 6.70
CA ASP A 263 -0.09 5.68 7.23
C ASP A 263 0.10 5.54 8.74
N ALA A 264 0.44 6.64 9.43
CA ALA A 264 0.63 6.62 10.88
C ALA A 264 -0.68 6.39 11.68
N ASN A 265 -1.86 6.55 11.06
CA ASN A 265 -3.16 6.38 11.67
C ASN A 265 -3.76 4.98 11.45
N GLY A 266 -3.09 4.16 10.65
CA GLY A 266 -3.42 2.76 10.43
C GLY A 266 -3.60 2.40 8.97
N THR A 267 -4.27 1.26 8.75
CA THR A 267 -4.50 0.69 7.42
C THR A 267 -5.94 0.81 7.01
N THR A 268 -6.15 1.26 5.78
CA THR A 268 -7.46 1.56 5.25
C THR A 268 -7.64 0.98 3.85
N ILE A 269 -8.90 0.72 3.48
CA ILE A 269 -9.29 0.50 2.09
C ILE A 269 -10.25 1.61 1.66
N GLN A 270 -9.91 2.30 0.60
CA GLN A 270 -10.77 3.30 -0.03
C GLN A 270 -11.39 2.73 -1.31
N LEU A 271 -12.69 2.93 -1.45
CA LEU A 271 -13.50 2.61 -2.62
C LEU A 271 -14.35 3.85 -2.97
N GLU A 272 -15.05 3.83 -4.11
CA GLU A 272 -15.98 4.92 -4.46
C GLU A 272 -17.04 5.10 -3.36
N GLY A 273 -16.97 6.23 -2.65
CA GLY A 273 -17.91 6.58 -1.58
C GLY A 273 -17.77 5.77 -0.28
N VAL A 274 -16.72 4.94 -0.14
CA VAL A 274 -16.52 4.11 1.06
C VAL A 274 -15.08 4.16 1.54
N HIS A 275 -14.92 4.28 2.85
CA HIS A 275 -13.63 4.19 3.54
C HIS A 275 -13.71 3.15 4.65
N LEU A 276 -12.90 2.11 4.55
CA LEU A 276 -12.82 1.01 5.49
C LEU A 276 -11.56 1.13 6.35
N GLN A 277 -11.69 1.06 7.67
CA GLN A 277 -10.59 0.93 8.61
C GLN A 277 -10.33 -0.56 8.90
N LEU A 278 -9.16 -1.07 8.54
CA LEU A 278 -8.80 -2.48 8.75
C LEU A 278 -8.10 -2.71 10.09
N GLY A 279 -7.27 -1.76 10.53
CA GLY A 279 -6.45 -1.93 11.73
C GLY A 279 -5.38 -0.84 11.86
N GLN A 280 -4.49 -1.00 12.84
CA GLN A 280 -3.40 -0.06 13.12
C GLN A 280 -2.13 -0.36 12.30
N ASN A 281 -1.88 -1.62 11.96
CA ASN A 281 -0.66 -2.04 11.25
C ASN A 281 -1.00 -2.59 9.86
N PHE A 282 -0.20 -2.23 8.88
CA PHE A 282 -0.31 -2.68 7.49
C PHE A 282 -0.13 -4.19 7.36
N PHE A 283 0.94 -4.76 7.91
CA PHE A 283 1.24 -6.18 7.71
C PHE A 283 0.21 -7.10 8.36
N ASP A 284 -0.32 -6.73 9.54
CA ASP A 284 -1.40 -7.47 10.21
C ASP A 284 -2.69 -7.41 9.38
N SER A 285 -3.02 -6.22 8.86
CA SER A 285 -4.20 -6.02 8.02
C SER A 285 -4.09 -6.76 6.69
N LEU A 286 -2.89 -6.82 6.12
CA LEU A 286 -2.59 -7.46 4.84
C LEU A 286 -2.91 -8.96 4.86
N GLN A 287 -2.76 -9.65 6.00
CA GLN A 287 -3.09 -11.08 6.12
C GLN A 287 -4.54 -11.39 5.69
N ASN A 288 -5.47 -10.48 5.93
CA ASN A 288 -6.87 -10.65 5.53
C ASN A 288 -7.16 -10.19 4.09
N GLN A 289 -6.23 -9.47 3.45
CA GLN A 289 -6.40 -8.89 2.12
C GLN A 289 -5.60 -9.61 1.03
N TRP A 290 -4.65 -10.46 1.44
CA TRP A 290 -3.79 -11.24 0.55
C TRP A 290 -4.14 -12.72 0.72
N PRO A 291 -4.72 -13.39 -0.29
CA PRO A 291 -5.08 -14.79 -0.20
C PRO A 291 -3.86 -15.66 0.12
N PRO A 292 -4.06 -16.75 0.89
CA PRO A 292 -3.00 -17.69 1.15
C PRO A 292 -2.51 -18.30 -0.16
N VAL A 293 -1.24 -18.68 -0.16
CA VAL A 293 -0.64 -19.44 -1.25
C VAL A 293 -1.47 -20.71 -1.53
N ASP A 294 -1.70 -21.01 -2.80
CA ASP A 294 -2.54 -22.14 -3.29
C ASP A 294 -4.07 -21.91 -3.20
N ALA A 295 -4.53 -20.71 -2.84
CA ALA A 295 -5.97 -20.38 -2.87
C ALA A 295 -6.58 -20.49 -4.28
N GLN A 296 -5.81 -20.18 -5.31
CA GLN A 296 -6.23 -20.24 -6.71
C GLN A 296 -5.04 -20.57 -7.60
N HIS A 297 -5.12 -21.60 -8.46
CA HIS A 297 -4.08 -21.82 -9.45
C HIS A 297 -4.26 -20.89 -10.65
N THR A 298 -3.27 -20.02 -10.86
CA THR A 298 -3.15 -19.17 -12.06
C THR A 298 -2.04 -19.68 -12.99
N GLU A 299 -2.23 -19.54 -14.30
CA GLU A 299 -1.20 -19.86 -15.31
C GLU A 299 -0.11 -18.76 -15.33
N TYR A 300 -0.54 -17.51 -15.16
CA TYR A 300 0.29 -16.31 -15.28
C TYR A 300 0.28 -15.51 -13.97
N PRO A 301 1.31 -14.69 -13.70
CA PRO A 301 1.29 -13.76 -12.57
C PRO A 301 0.14 -12.76 -12.74
N LEU A 302 -0.90 -12.90 -11.91
CA LEU A 302 -2.08 -12.04 -11.93
C LEU A 302 -2.12 -11.18 -10.66
N PRO A 303 -1.61 -9.93 -10.73
CA PRO A 303 -1.72 -8.99 -9.62
C PRO A 303 -3.18 -8.75 -9.22
N MET A 304 -3.45 -8.88 -7.92
CA MET A 304 -4.68 -8.37 -7.30
C MET A 304 -4.46 -7.02 -6.64
N TRP A 305 -3.24 -6.73 -6.22
CA TRP A 305 -2.80 -5.45 -5.67
C TRP A 305 -1.46 -5.09 -6.31
N VAL A 306 -1.32 -3.85 -6.78
CA VAL A 306 -0.05 -3.32 -7.31
C VAL A 306 0.24 -1.99 -6.63
N GLY A 307 1.48 -1.82 -6.17
CA GLY A 307 1.80 -0.68 -5.33
C GLY A 307 3.18 -0.72 -4.69
N TYR A 308 3.31 0.00 -3.58
CA TYR A 308 4.57 0.19 -2.88
C TYR A 308 4.44 0.04 -1.36
N LEU A 309 5.58 -0.27 -0.76
CA LEU A 309 5.88 -0.25 0.67
C LEU A 309 7.00 0.77 0.89
N GLY A 310 6.69 1.88 1.56
CA GLY A 310 7.65 2.92 1.93
C GLY A 310 8.52 2.48 3.11
N TYR A 311 9.75 2.98 3.16
CA TYR A 311 10.74 2.62 4.17
C TYR A 311 10.26 2.87 5.61
N GLU A 312 9.43 3.90 5.82
CA GLU A 312 8.92 4.25 7.17
C GLU A 312 7.90 3.25 7.74
N LEU A 313 7.46 2.26 6.95
CA LEU A 313 6.78 1.07 7.48
C LEU A 313 7.69 0.23 8.39
N LYS A 314 9.01 0.53 8.46
CA LYS A 314 9.94 -0.08 9.43
C LYS A 314 9.46 0.02 10.89
N ARG A 315 8.58 0.98 11.18
CA ARG A 315 7.93 1.12 12.50
C ARG A 315 7.17 -0.13 12.94
N GLU A 316 6.62 -0.87 11.97
CA GLU A 316 5.81 -2.06 12.22
C GLU A 316 6.66 -3.32 12.45
N VAL A 317 7.98 -3.22 12.21
CA VAL A 317 8.92 -4.34 12.41
C VAL A 317 9.83 -4.15 13.62
N GLY A 318 9.55 -3.15 14.47
CA GLY A 318 10.25 -2.92 15.73
C GLY A 318 11.33 -1.84 15.72
N ALA A 319 11.51 -1.10 14.61
CA ALA A 319 12.34 0.10 14.60
C ALA A 319 11.61 1.29 15.25
N SER A 320 12.36 2.23 15.85
CA SER A 320 11.75 3.45 16.34
C SER A 320 11.20 4.29 15.18
N ASN A 321 10.05 4.93 15.38
CA ASN A 321 9.45 5.85 14.40
C ASN A 321 9.20 7.24 14.98
N LEU A 322 10.18 7.75 15.71
CA LEU A 322 10.06 9.07 16.32
C LEU A 322 10.33 10.14 15.26
N SER A 323 9.26 10.75 14.76
CA SER A 323 9.29 12.07 14.08
C SER A 323 10.03 12.11 12.73
N ALA A 324 9.81 11.13 11.85
CA ALA A 324 10.32 11.18 10.48
C ALA A 324 9.86 12.49 9.79
N LYS A 325 10.83 13.29 9.35
CA LYS A 325 10.61 14.58 8.69
C LYS A 325 10.23 14.34 7.24
N ILE A 326 8.95 14.44 6.95
CA ILE A 326 8.41 14.40 5.59
C ILE A 326 8.61 15.78 4.94
N ALA A 327 8.95 15.78 3.65
CA ALA A 327 9.13 17.02 2.90
C ALA A 327 7.82 17.83 2.82
N PRO A 328 7.86 19.17 2.92
CA PRO A 328 6.67 20.01 2.84
C PRO A 328 5.85 19.78 1.56
N GLY A 329 4.54 19.69 1.68
CA GLY A 329 3.61 19.52 0.56
C GLY A 329 3.51 18.10 0.00
N VAL A 330 4.38 17.17 0.42
CA VAL A 330 4.24 15.75 0.09
C VAL A 330 3.09 15.18 0.89
N ASN A 331 2.10 14.62 0.18
CA ASN A 331 0.93 13.99 0.78
C ASN A 331 0.69 12.63 0.12
N ARG A 332 1.33 11.59 0.67
CA ARG A 332 1.15 10.19 0.26
C ARG A 332 1.28 9.29 1.50
N PRO A 333 0.57 8.15 1.53
CA PRO A 333 0.70 7.18 2.62
C PRO A 333 2.04 6.44 2.56
N ASP A 334 2.39 5.73 3.63
CA ASP A 334 3.60 4.91 3.69
C ASP A 334 3.47 3.61 2.91
N ALA A 335 2.26 3.07 2.75
CA ALA A 335 1.94 2.02 1.80
C ALA A 335 0.77 2.45 0.92
N GLN A 336 0.80 2.13 -0.37
CA GLN A 336 -0.37 2.27 -1.24
C GLN A 336 -0.36 1.24 -2.35
N PHE A 337 -1.47 0.51 -2.47
CA PHE A 337 -1.75 -0.44 -3.53
C PHE A 337 -3.10 -0.16 -4.14
N PHE A 338 -3.20 -0.22 -5.47
CA PHE A 338 -4.51 -0.23 -6.15
C PHE A 338 -4.82 -1.64 -6.64
N ALA A 339 -6.10 -1.99 -6.65
CA ALA A 339 -6.58 -3.23 -7.26
C ALA A 339 -6.85 -3.01 -8.76
N PRO A 340 -6.02 -3.54 -9.68
CA PRO A 340 -6.28 -3.42 -11.11
C PRO A 340 -7.54 -4.21 -11.48
N ASP A 341 -8.39 -3.62 -12.33
CA ASP A 341 -9.51 -4.35 -12.93
C ASP A 341 -9.10 -5.06 -14.22
N THR A 342 -7.93 -4.71 -14.77
CA THR A 342 -7.38 -5.19 -16.03
C THR A 342 -5.87 -5.36 -15.94
N VAL A 343 -5.38 -6.52 -16.37
CA VAL A 343 -3.97 -6.87 -16.45
C VAL A 343 -3.66 -7.40 -17.85
N VAL A 344 -2.61 -6.88 -18.48
CA VAL A 344 -2.04 -7.43 -19.71
C VAL A 344 -0.67 -8.02 -19.38
N ILE A 345 -0.54 -9.33 -19.57
CA ILE A 345 0.70 -10.08 -19.33
C ILE A 345 1.37 -10.33 -20.68
N ILE A 346 2.63 -9.97 -20.82
CA ILE A 346 3.44 -10.27 -22.01
C ILE A 346 4.36 -11.42 -21.64
N ASP A 347 4.23 -12.56 -22.32
CA ASP A 347 5.12 -13.71 -22.21
C ASP A 347 6.18 -13.60 -23.32
N HIS A 348 7.38 -13.15 -22.95
CA HIS A 348 8.50 -12.94 -23.88
C HIS A 348 9.04 -14.25 -24.46
N GLU A 349 8.93 -15.37 -23.73
CA GLU A 349 9.34 -16.68 -24.23
C GLU A 349 8.41 -17.19 -25.33
N ARG A 350 7.09 -16.96 -25.17
CA ARG A 350 6.07 -17.38 -26.14
C ARG A 350 5.81 -16.37 -27.25
N GLY A 351 6.26 -15.12 -27.09
CA GLY A 351 5.95 -14.03 -28.04
C GLY A 351 4.46 -13.68 -28.09
N GLN A 352 3.77 -13.84 -26.96
CA GLN A 352 2.32 -13.62 -26.83
C GLN A 352 2.01 -12.63 -25.72
N MET A 353 0.85 -11.97 -25.80
CA MET A 353 0.30 -11.22 -24.68
C MET A 353 -1.13 -11.65 -24.36
N HIS A 354 -1.45 -11.66 -23.07
CA HIS A 354 -2.71 -12.15 -22.52
C HIS A 354 -3.39 -11.05 -21.71
N LEU A 355 -4.58 -10.64 -22.16
CA LEU A 355 -5.46 -9.72 -21.47
C LEU A 355 -6.34 -10.50 -20.49
N HIS A 356 -6.34 -10.08 -19.24
CA HIS A 356 -7.19 -10.57 -18.16
C HIS A 356 -7.94 -9.37 -17.55
N SER A 357 -9.26 -9.41 -17.54
CA SER A 357 -10.07 -8.31 -16.97
C SER A 357 -11.29 -8.83 -16.22
N THR A 358 -11.67 -8.12 -15.16
CA THR A 358 -12.87 -8.41 -14.35
C THR A 358 -14.15 -8.28 -15.17
N ASN A 359 -14.19 -7.29 -16.07
CA ASN A 359 -15.28 -7.02 -17.00
C ASN A 359 -14.76 -7.02 -18.44
N LYS A 360 -15.65 -6.96 -19.43
CA LYS A 360 -15.20 -6.77 -20.82
C LYS A 360 -14.63 -5.35 -20.94
N PRO A 361 -13.35 -5.17 -21.31
CA PRO A 361 -12.78 -3.85 -21.48
C PRO A 361 -13.42 -3.13 -22.66
N GLY A 362 -13.31 -1.80 -22.67
CA GLY A 362 -13.80 -0.98 -23.78
C GLY A 362 -13.13 -1.32 -25.10
N ALA A 363 -13.81 -0.98 -26.21
CA ALA A 363 -13.36 -1.34 -27.55
C ALA A 363 -11.99 -0.73 -27.87
N GLU A 364 -11.73 0.49 -27.39
CA GLU A 364 -10.47 1.21 -27.52
C GLU A 364 -9.26 0.39 -27.03
N ILE A 365 -9.37 -0.27 -25.87
CA ILE A 365 -8.29 -1.10 -25.33
C ILE A 365 -8.06 -2.31 -26.25
N THR A 366 -9.15 -3.00 -26.65
CA THR A 366 -9.04 -4.19 -27.50
C THR A 366 -8.51 -3.89 -28.90
N ILE A 367 -8.77 -2.69 -29.43
CA ILE A 367 -8.25 -2.22 -30.73
C ILE A 367 -6.75 -1.97 -30.64
N VAL A 368 -6.29 -1.29 -29.59
CA VAL A 368 -4.86 -1.05 -29.36
C VAL A 368 -4.11 -2.36 -29.14
N LEU A 369 -4.67 -3.31 -28.37
CA LEU A 369 -4.08 -4.64 -28.22
C LEU A 369 -4.04 -5.44 -29.53
N GLY A 370 -5.03 -5.27 -30.40
CA GLY A 370 -5.05 -5.91 -31.71
C GLY A 370 -4.05 -5.33 -32.70
N ASN A 371 -3.67 -4.06 -32.53
CA ASN A 371 -2.73 -3.33 -33.39
C ASN A 371 -1.80 -2.46 -32.51
N PRO A 372 -0.87 -3.06 -31.75
CA PRO A 372 -0.04 -2.30 -30.83
C PRO A 372 0.88 -1.33 -31.58
N PRO A 373 1.17 -0.15 -31.00
CA PRO A 373 2.12 0.77 -31.59
C PRO A 373 3.49 0.10 -31.73
N GLN A 374 4.16 0.32 -32.88
CA GLN A 374 5.46 -0.29 -33.14
C GLN A 374 6.61 0.38 -32.38
N GLN A 375 6.50 1.69 -32.17
CA GLN A 375 7.49 2.51 -31.49
C GLN A 375 6.80 3.67 -30.78
N ARG A 376 7.37 4.09 -29.67
CA ARG A 376 7.01 5.33 -29.00
C ARG A 376 7.69 6.53 -29.67
N SER A 377 7.00 7.66 -29.74
CA SER A 377 7.62 8.93 -30.13
C SER A 377 8.30 9.59 -28.93
N ASP A 378 9.58 9.94 -29.06
CA ASP A 378 10.30 10.67 -28.02
C ASP A 378 9.65 12.02 -27.74
N GLN A 379 9.49 12.36 -26.46
CA GLN A 379 8.99 13.66 -26.02
C GLN A 379 10.13 14.48 -25.42
N ASN A 380 10.01 15.80 -25.44
CA ASN A 380 10.92 16.66 -24.71
C ASN A 380 10.70 16.49 -23.20
N LEU A 381 11.81 16.32 -22.47
CA LEU A 381 11.82 16.29 -21.02
C LEU A 381 12.49 17.56 -20.51
N CYS A 382 11.83 18.27 -19.59
CA CYS A 382 12.44 19.39 -18.88
C CYS A 382 13.61 18.86 -18.04
N VAL A 383 14.79 19.47 -18.18
CA VAL A 383 15.99 19.04 -17.44
C VAL A 383 15.89 19.57 -16.01
N PRO A 384 15.76 18.70 -15.00
CA PRO A 384 15.63 19.14 -13.62
C PRO A 384 16.97 19.62 -13.06
N HIS A 385 16.92 20.66 -12.22
CA HIS A 385 18.06 21.15 -11.45
C HIS A 385 17.98 20.61 -10.02
N PHE A 386 18.77 19.59 -9.73
CA PHE A 386 18.79 18.97 -8.40
C PHE A 386 19.62 19.77 -7.40
N THR A 387 19.23 19.68 -6.13
CA THR A 387 20.03 20.02 -4.95
C THR A 387 20.29 18.74 -4.16
N CYS A 388 21.41 18.67 -3.43
CA CYS A 388 21.73 17.55 -2.55
C CYS A 388 21.44 17.94 -1.10
N ALA A 389 20.85 17.02 -0.34
CA ALA A 389 20.58 17.23 1.08
C ALA A 389 21.87 17.36 1.90
N ASP A 390 22.96 16.74 1.43
CA ASP A 390 24.26 16.77 2.10
C ASP A 390 25.33 17.47 1.25
N THR A 391 26.27 18.14 1.92
CA THR A 391 27.55 18.52 1.32
C THR A 391 28.51 17.34 1.39
N ALA A 392 29.57 17.34 0.57
CA ALA A 392 30.61 16.30 0.65
C ALA A 392 31.18 16.16 2.07
N ALA A 393 31.55 17.28 2.70
CA ALA A 393 32.09 17.27 4.06
C ALA A 393 31.06 16.80 5.10
N GLY A 394 29.79 17.18 4.95
CA GLY A 394 28.71 16.74 5.84
C GLY A 394 28.46 15.23 5.75
N TYR A 395 28.43 14.68 4.53
CA TYR A 395 28.25 13.24 4.33
C TYR A 395 29.46 12.44 4.83
N GLN A 396 30.68 12.91 4.57
CA GLN A 396 31.91 12.30 5.11
C GLN A 396 31.93 12.27 6.64
N GLU A 397 31.40 13.30 7.30
CA GLU A 397 31.28 13.29 8.75
C GLU A 397 30.23 12.28 9.25
N LYS A 398 29.11 12.13 8.54
CA LYS A 398 28.13 11.07 8.82
C LYS A 398 28.75 9.67 8.68
N ILE A 399 29.64 9.47 7.71
CA ILE A 399 30.41 8.22 7.56
C ILE A 399 31.29 7.98 8.79
N ARG A 400 32.06 8.98 9.25
CA ARG A 400 32.90 8.82 10.44
C ARG A 400 32.08 8.50 11.70
N ARG A 401 30.90 9.11 11.84
CA ARG A 401 29.95 8.77 12.91
C ARG A 401 29.43 7.35 12.78
N ALA A 402 29.08 6.90 11.58
CA ALA A 402 28.68 5.51 11.34
C ALA A 402 29.81 4.52 11.70
N GLN A 403 31.05 4.84 11.35
CA GLN A 403 32.21 4.03 11.72
C GLN A 403 32.42 3.99 13.24
N HIS A 404 32.18 5.10 13.94
CA HIS A 404 32.21 5.11 15.40
C HIS A 404 31.22 4.09 15.99
N GLU A 405 29.96 4.08 15.51
CA GLU A 405 28.96 3.08 15.94
C GLU A 405 29.40 1.63 15.65
N ILE A 406 30.11 1.42 14.54
CA ILE A 406 30.67 0.11 14.18
C ILE A 406 31.79 -0.29 15.15
N TYR A 407 32.70 0.63 15.49
CA TYR A 407 33.79 0.37 16.43
C TYR A 407 33.30 0.12 17.87
N GLU A 408 32.21 0.77 18.28
CA GLU A 408 31.55 0.51 19.57
C GLU A 408 30.78 -0.83 19.57
N GLY A 409 30.60 -1.46 18.41
CA GLY A 409 29.91 -2.74 18.28
C GLY A 409 28.39 -2.64 18.25
N ASN A 410 27.83 -1.45 18.01
CA ASN A 410 26.38 -1.23 17.91
C ASN A 410 25.79 -1.71 16.58
N THR A 411 26.64 -1.87 15.56
CA THR A 411 26.34 -2.40 14.23
C THR A 411 27.62 -2.89 13.53
N TYR A 412 27.50 -3.66 12.45
CA TYR A 412 28.61 -4.15 11.61
C TYR A 412 28.69 -3.43 10.26
N GLU A 413 27.54 -3.01 9.73
CA GLU A 413 27.40 -2.32 8.45
C GLU A 413 26.20 -1.38 8.52
N VAL A 414 26.33 -0.18 7.94
CA VAL A 414 25.25 0.80 7.84
C VAL A 414 25.08 1.23 6.39
N CYS A 415 23.90 1.07 5.81
CA CYS A 415 23.58 1.64 4.49
C CYS A 415 23.16 3.11 4.64
N LEU A 416 24.15 4.00 4.70
CA LEU A 416 23.96 5.44 4.90
C LEU A 416 23.47 6.10 3.61
N THR A 417 22.49 7.01 3.71
CA THR A 417 21.86 7.62 2.52
C THR A 417 21.81 9.14 2.53
N THR A 418 21.72 9.70 1.33
CA THR A 418 21.44 11.11 1.04
C THR A 418 20.34 11.20 -0.02
N GLU A 419 19.86 12.40 -0.31
CA GLU A 419 18.76 12.65 -1.26
C GLU A 419 19.13 13.80 -2.21
N LEU A 420 18.88 13.60 -3.49
CA LEU A 420 18.80 14.68 -4.47
C LEU A 420 17.34 15.09 -4.68
N THR A 421 17.06 16.38 -4.65
CA THR A 421 15.70 16.92 -4.85
C THR A 421 15.65 18.01 -5.91
N ALA A 422 14.58 18.06 -6.69
CA ALA A 422 14.29 19.17 -7.61
C ALA A 422 12.79 19.50 -7.57
N GLN A 423 12.42 20.73 -7.86
CA GLN A 423 11.02 21.12 -8.09
C GLN A 423 10.88 21.65 -9.51
N VAL A 424 9.89 21.14 -10.26
CA VAL A 424 9.69 21.43 -11.68
C VAL A 424 8.20 21.63 -11.95
N GLU A 425 7.84 22.72 -12.64
CA GLU A 425 6.42 23.02 -12.95
C GLU A 425 5.83 22.02 -13.96
N ASP A 426 6.51 21.82 -15.08
CA ASP A 426 6.11 20.91 -16.16
C ASP A 426 7.13 19.78 -16.32
N PHE A 427 6.73 18.58 -15.91
CA PHE A 427 7.57 17.39 -15.96
C PHE A 427 6.71 16.18 -16.35
N ASN A 428 7.26 15.33 -17.22
CA ASN A 428 6.63 14.08 -17.65
C ASN A 428 7.40 12.90 -17.03
N PRO A 429 6.92 12.31 -15.92
CA PRO A 429 7.61 11.19 -15.28
C PRO A 429 7.66 9.93 -16.15
N PHE A 430 6.69 9.71 -17.05
CA PHE A 430 6.72 8.57 -17.95
C PHE A 430 7.81 8.71 -19.03
N GLU A 431 8.04 9.92 -19.54
CA GLU A 431 9.18 10.21 -20.42
C GLU A 431 10.51 10.01 -19.69
N ALA A 432 10.62 10.44 -18.43
CA ALA A 432 11.78 10.16 -17.59
C ALA A 432 12.04 8.65 -17.43
N TYR A 433 10.99 7.88 -17.12
CA TYR A 433 11.05 6.42 -17.07
C TYR A 433 11.54 5.82 -18.39
N TYR A 434 10.95 6.23 -19.52
CA TYR A 434 11.32 5.72 -20.83
C TYR A 434 12.79 5.96 -21.15
N ARG A 435 13.34 7.15 -20.85
CA ARG A 435 14.77 7.43 -21.04
C ARG A 435 15.66 6.59 -20.12
N MET A 436 15.26 6.42 -18.85
CA MET A 436 15.98 5.58 -17.88
C MET A 436 16.02 4.12 -18.33
N ARG A 437 14.89 3.60 -18.83
CA ARG A 437 14.78 2.21 -19.31
C ARG A 437 15.71 1.92 -20.49
N GLN A 438 15.90 2.90 -21.38
CA GLN A 438 16.78 2.76 -22.55
C GLN A 438 18.27 2.82 -22.17
N SER A 439 18.63 3.64 -21.16
CA SER A 439 20.03 3.83 -20.78
C SER A 439 20.58 2.70 -19.90
N SER A 440 19.73 2.05 -19.10
CA SER A 440 20.17 1.03 -18.15
C SER A 440 19.09 -0.06 -17.97
N PRO A 441 19.08 -1.08 -18.85
CA PRO A 441 18.25 -2.26 -18.70
C PRO A 441 18.39 -2.92 -17.32
N ALA A 442 17.28 -3.24 -16.69
CA ALA A 442 17.22 -3.83 -15.36
C ALA A 442 16.14 -4.92 -15.26
N PRO A 443 16.37 -6.00 -14.48
CA PRO A 443 15.41 -7.08 -14.29
C PRO A 443 14.12 -6.68 -13.57
N PHE A 444 14.14 -5.60 -12.78
CA PHE A 444 12.98 -5.15 -11.99
C PHE A 444 12.62 -3.68 -12.27
N ALA A 445 12.70 -3.28 -13.54
CA ALA A 445 12.27 -1.95 -13.96
C ALA A 445 10.75 -1.82 -13.77
N HIS A 446 10.32 -0.63 -13.35
CA HIS A 446 8.90 -0.38 -13.21
C HIS A 446 8.56 1.10 -13.32
N TYR A 447 7.35 1.34 -13.79
CA TYR A 447 6.67 2.62 -13.70
C TYR A 447 5.35 2.47 -12.97
N LEU A 448 5.13 3.29 -11.93
CA LEU A 448 3.90 3.32 -11.16
C LEU A 448 3.29 4.71 -11.25
N ARG A 449 2.02 4.79 -11.63
CA ARG A 449 1.22 6.03 -11.63
C ARG A 449 0.09 5.90 -10.63
N LEU A 450 0.07 6.85 -9.69
CA LEU A 450 -0.97 7.10 -8.71
C LEU A 450 -1.28 8.62 -8.73
N PRO A 451 -2.48 9.07 -8.31
CA PRO A 451 -2.87 10.47 -8.44
C PRO A 451 -1.90 11.51 -7.82
N ALA A 452 -1.27 11.18 -6.70
CA ALA A 452 -0.34 12.06 -5.99
C ALA A 452 1.14 11.73 -6.23
N LEU A 453 1.43 10.65 -6.96
CA LEU A 453 2.75 10.04 -7.01
C LEU A 453 2.96 9.29 -8.33
N GLU A 454 4.06 9.59 -9.01
CA GLU A 454 4.58 8.73 -10.08
C GLU A 454 5.99 8.25 -9.74
N VAL A 455 6.31 7.02 -10.09
CA VAL A 455 7.60 6.38 -9.78
C VAL A 455 8.19 5.83 -11.07
N ALA A 456 9.44 6.18 -11.36
CA ALA A 456 10.20 5.70 -12.50
C ALA A 456 11.45 4.98 -12.00
N SER A 457 11.53 3.65 -12.19
CA SER A 457 12.57 2.82 -11.62
C SER A 457 13.24 1.90 -12.63
N ILE A 458 14.55 1.75 -12.46
CA ILE A 458 15.40 0.76 -13.13
C ILE A 458 16.14 -0.07 -12.08
N SER A 459 15.38 -0.54 -11.08
CA SER A 459 15.95 -1.30 -9.97
C SER A 459 16.55 -2.64 -10.45
N PRO A 460 17.80 -2.95 -10.08
CA PRO A 460 18.43 -4.23 -10.40
C PRO A 460 18.12 -5.31 -9.36
N GLU A 461 17.55 -4.97 -8.21
CA GLU A 461 17.55 -5.84 -7.03
C GLU A 461 16.14 -6.29 -6.64
N ARG A 462 15.97 -7.62 -6.50
CA ARG A 462 14.78 -8.21 -5.91
C ARG A 462 14.86 -8.11 -4.40
N PHE A 463 13.84 -7.52 -3.80
CA PHE A 463 13.65 -7.54 -2.35
C PHE A 463 13.21 -8.94 -1.90
N LEU A 464 12.02 -9.36 -2.34
CA LEU A 464 11.43 -10.64 -1.96
C LEU A 464 10.43 -11.10 -3.02
N ALA A 465 10.56 -12.35 -3.44
CA ALA A 465 9.53 -13.05 -4.20
C ALA A 465 8.94 -14.19 -3.36
N LEU A 466 7.62 -14.37 -3.47
CA LEU A 466 6.89 -15.53 -2.97
C LEU A 466 6.23 -16.22 -4.16
N SER A 467 6.55 -17.48 -4.40
CA SER A 467 5.92 -18.27 -5.45
C SER A 467 4.57 -18.82 -4.98
N LYS A 468 3.70 -19.17 -5.94
CA LYS A 468 2.46 -19.90 -5.69
C LYS A 468 2.65 -21.30 -5.07
N ASN A 469 3.89 -21.77 -4.96
CA ASN A 469 4.26 -23.03 -4.31
C ASN A 469 4.89 -22.81 -2.93
N ALA A 470 4.71 -21.62 -2.34
CA ALA A 470 5.20 -21.25 -1.02
C ALA A 470 6.74 -21.18 -0.93
N GLU A 471 7.41 -20.90 -2.05
CA GLU A 471 8.86 -20.69 -2.08
C GLU A 471 9.17 -19.19 -1.97
N LEU A 472 9.99 -18.83 -0.99
CA LEU A 472 10.51 -17.49 -0.80
C LEU A 472 11.88 -17.37 -1.47
N ARG A 473 12.15 -16.22 -2.09
CA ARG A 473 13.45 -15.88 -2.65
C ARG A 473 13.82 -14.43 -2.43
N ALA A 474 15.02 -14.18 -1.92
CA ALA A 474 15.63 -12.85 -1.84
C ALA A 474 16.98 -12.84 -2.59
N GLU A 475 17.31 -11.72 -3.24
CA GLU A 475 18.49 -11.62 -4.11
C GLU A 475 19.31 -10.35 -3.85
N PRO A 476 20.00 -10.24 -2.70
CA PRO A 476 20.76 -9.06 -2.36
C PRO A 476 21.95 -8.85 -3.31
N ILE A 477 22.21 -7.59 -3.63
CA ILE A 477 23.33 -7.16 -4.46
C ILE A 477 24.32 -6.37 -3.60
N LYS A 478 25.61 -6.71 -3.69
CA LYS A 478 26.71 -5.90 -3.15
C LYS A 478 27.87 -5.94 -4.13
N GLY A 479 28.57 -4.83 -4.29
CA GLY A 479 29.65 -4.70 -5.26
C GLY A 479 29.18 -4.61 -6.71
N THR A 480 29.80 -3.72 -7.45
CA THR A 480 29.54 -3.51 -8.87
C THR A 480 30.84 -3.08 -9.54
N ARG A 481 31.06 -3.56 -10.76
CA ARG A 481 32.14 -3.08 -11.65
C ARG A 481 31.55 -2.74 -13.02
N PRO A 482 32.11 -1.77 -13.75
CA PRO A 482 31.71 -1.54 -15.15
C PRO A 482 32.09 -2.74 -16.02
N ARG A 483 31.53 -2.81 -17.23
CA ARG A 483 32.08 -3.71 -18.27
C ARG A 483 33.45 -3.21 -18.73
N GLY A 484 34.32 -4.15 -19.09
CA GLY A 484 35.60 -3.86 -19.71
C GLY A 484 35.43 -3.28 -21.11
N ILE A 485 36.44 -2.55 -21.57
CA ILE A 485 36.50 -2.02 -22.94
C ILE A 485 36.85 -3.12 -23.96
N ASP A 486 37.41 -4.23 -23.48
CA ASP A 486 37.79 -5.43 -24.22
C ASP A 486 37.58 -6.68 -23.33
N GLU A 487 37.69 -7.87 -23.92
CA GLU A 487 37.45 -9.14 -23.22
C GLU A 487 38.41 -9.38 -22.05
N GLU A 488 39.69 -9.00 -22.19
CA GLU A 488 40.70 -9.20 -21.16
C GLU A 488 40.40 -8.33 -19.93
N SER A 489 40.14 -7.03 -20.12
CA SER A 489 39.76 -6.12 -19.05
C SER A 489 38.40 -6.48 -18.45
N ASP A 490 37.45 -6.97 -19.25
CA ASP A 490 36.13 -7.41 -18.77
C ASP A 490 36.24 -8.63 -17.84
N LEU A 491 37.06 -9.62 -18.23
CA LEU A 491 37.36 -10.79 -17.41
C LEU A 491 38.13 -10.41 -16.14
N ALA A 492 39.07 -9.46 -16.22
CA ALA A 492 39.81 -8.96 -15.07
C ALA A 492 38.88 -8.26 -14.06
N LEU A 493 37.98 -7.38 -14.52
CA LEU A 493 36.99 -6.69 -13.67
C LEU A 493 35.99 -7.67 -13.04
N LYS A 494 35.57 -8.68 -13.80
CA LYS A 494 34.72 -9.75 -13.30
C LYS A 494 35.43 -10.58 -12.22
N HIS A 495 36.70 -10.91 -12.43
CA HIS A 495 37.51 -11.65 -11.46
C HIS A 495 37.81 -10.82 -10.20
N ASP A 496 38.12 -9.54 -10.37
CA ASP A 496 38.28 -8.58 -9.26
C ASP A 496 37.01 -8.59 -8.41
N LEU A 497 35.84 -8.32 -8.99
CA LEU A 497 34.58 -8.34 -8.23
C LEU A 497 34.33 -9.69 -7.54
N ALA A 498 34.61 -10.81 -8.22
CA ALA A 498 34.41 -12.14 -7.66
C ALA A 498 35.32 -12.47 -6.46
N THR A 499 36.47 -11.80 -6.34
CA THR A 499 37.51 -12.11 -5.34
C THR A 499 37.74 -10.98 -4.34
N HIS A 500 37.23 -9.78 -4.59
CA HIS A 500 37.47 -8.60 -3.78
C HIS A 500 36.94 -8.78 -2.35
N PRO A 501 37.78 -8.66 -1.31
CA PRO A 501 37.43 -9.05 0.05
C PRO A 501 36.33 -8.16 0.65
N LYS A 502 36.33 -6.85 0.36
CA LYS A 502 35.29 -5.90 0.84
C LYS A 502 33.91 -6.28 0.30
N ASP A 503 33.77 -6.39 -1.02
CA ASP A 503 32.48 -6.67 -1.68
C ASP A 503 31.90 -8.02 -1.21
N ARG A 504 32.76 -9.03 -1.05
CA ARG A 504 32.36 -10.34 -0.53
C ARG A 504 31.93 -10.29 0.94
N ALA A 505 32.65 -9.54 1.78
CA ALA A 505 32.32 -9.40 3.19
C ALA A 505 30.95 -8.73 3.35
N GLU A 506 30.71 -7.61 2.67
CA GLU A 506 29.40 -6.93 2.65
C GLU A 506 28.29 -7.87 2.18
N ASN A 507 28.52 -8.60 1.08
CA ASN A 507 27.52 -9.53 0.57
C ASN A 507 27.21 -10.65 1.57
N ILE A 508 28.22 -11.24 2.20
CA ILE A 508 28.05 -12.30 3.19
C ILE A 508 27.29 -11.80 4.43
N MET A 509 27.59 -10.58 4.90
CA MET A 509 26.88 -9.98 6.04
C MET A 509 25.38 -9.83 5.75
N ILE A 510 25.01 -9.35 4.57
CA ILE A 510 23.60 -9.24 4.17
C ILE A 510 22.96 -10.61 3.93
N VAL A 511 23.69 -11.58 3.36
CA VAL A 511 23.19 -12.95 3.22
C VAL A 511 22.84 -13.54 4.58
N ASP A 512 23.68 -13.33 5.60
CA ASP A 512 23.40 -13.86 6.93
C ASP A 512 22.19 -13.20 7.58
N LEU A 513 22.04 -11.87 7.42
CA LEU A 513 20.86 -11.14 7.84
C LEU A 513 19.58 -11.71 7.19
N LEU A 514 19.57 -11.86 5.87
CA LEU A 514 18.39 -12.36 5.15
C LEU A 514 18.10 -13.84 5.46
N ARG A 515 19.11 -14.65 5.74
CA ARG A 515 18.91 -16.01 6.24
C ARG A 515 18.18 -16.01 7.58
N ASN A 516 18.56 -15.10 8.49
CA ASN A 516 17.86 -14.93 9.75
C ASN A 516 16.41 -14.51 9.51
N ASP A 517 16.19 -13.44 8.74
CA ASP A 517 14.86 -12.89 8.47
C ASP A 517 13.89 -13.96 7.91
N LEU A 518 14.32 -14.69 6.87
CA LEU A 518 13.49 -15.74 6.26
C LEU A 518 13.27 -16.94 7.19
N SER A 519 14.18 -17.21 8.14
CA SER A 519 14.08 -18.38 9.03
C SER A 519 12.91 -18.32 10.01
N HIS A 520 12.41 -17.14 10.34
CA HIS A 520 11.32 -16.94 11.31
C HIS A 520 10.02 -17.65 10.88
N HIS A 521 9.72 -17.64 9.58
CA HIS A 521 8.48 -18.19 9.02
C HIS A 521 8.71 -19.32 8.01
N ALA A 522 9.96 -19.76 7.83
CA ALA A 522 10.30 -20.88 6.96
C ALA A 522 10.14 -22.24 7.64
N VAL A 523 9.96 -23.29 6.83
CA VAL A 523 10.11 -24.69 7.26
C VAL A 523 11.54 -24.88 7.78
N PRO A 524 11.74 -25.40 9.01
CA PRO A 524 13.09 -25.64 9.54
C PRO A 524 13.95 -26.46 8.57
N GLY A 525 15.15 -25.96 8.28
CA GLY A 525 16.09 -26.59 7.35
C GLY A 525 15.86 -26.30 5.86
N SER A 526 14.81 -25.55 5.49
CA SER A 526 14.57 -25.15 4.08
C SER A 526 15.39 -23.94 3.64
N VAL A 527 15.81 -23.08 4.57
CA VAL A 527 16.61 -21.88 4.27
C VAL A 527 17.96 -22.30 3.71
N ARG A 528 18.23 -21.95 2.46
CA ARG A 528 19.49 -22.28 1.76
C ARG A 528 20.00 -21.09 0.96
N VAL A 529 21.32 -20.96 0.90
CA VAL A 529 21.99 -20.02 0.00
C VAL A 529 22.26 -20.75 -1.31
N ALA A 530 21.38 -20.61 -2.29
CA ALA A 530 21.48 -21.30 -3.59
C ALA A 530 22.68 -20.80 -4.40
N ARG A 531 22.99 -19.50 -4.28
CA ARG A 531 24.12 -18.84 -4.94
C ARG A 531 24.74 -17.87 -3.95
N LEU A 532 26.05 -17.97 -3.72
CA LEU A 532 26.78 -17.08 -2.81
C LEU A 532 27.82 -16.28 -3.60
N CYS A 533 27.82 -14.96 -3.45
CA CYS A 533 28.74 -14.01 -4.08
C CYS A 533 28.93 -14.28 -5.59
N SER A 534 27.86 -14.62 -6.30
CA SER A 534 27.93 -14.97 -7.72
C SER A 534 27.96 -13.71 -8.57
N VAL A 535 28.92 -13.61 -9.48
CA VAL A 535 29.01 -12.46 -10.39
C VAL A 535 28.14 -12.66 -11.62
N GLU A 536 27.17 -11.78 -11.80
CA GLU A 536 26.32 -11.68 -12.99
C GLU A 536 26.81 -10.53 -13.89
N SER A 537 26.82 -10.79 -15.19
CA SER A 537 27.26 -9.82 -16.20
C SER A 537 26.05 -9.28 -16.94
N TYR A 538 25.83 -7.97 -16.86
CA TYR A 538 24.78 -7.23 -17.55
C TYR A 538 25.36 -6.42 -18.72
N ALA A 539 24.49 -5.71 -19.45
CA ALA A 539 24.90 -4.92 -20.62
C ALA A 539 26.00 -3.89 -20.27
N THR A 540 25.91 -3.24 -19.10
CA THR A 540 26.78 -2.12 -18.72
C THR A 540 27.64 -2.36 -17.48
N VAL A 541 27.34 -3.40 -16.69
CA VAL A 541 28.03 -3.70 -15.41
C VAL A 541 28.15 -5.19 -15.11
N HIS A 542 29.10 -5.56 -14.26
CA HIS A 542 29.10 -6.80 -13.48
C HIS A 542 28.56 -6.52 -12.07
N GLN A 543 27.76 -7.41 -11.52
CA GLN A 543 27.20 -7.29 -10.16
C GLN A 543 27.39 -8.58 -9.39
N MET A 544 27.73 -8.48 -8.11
CA MET A 544 27.76 -9.65 -7.23
C MET A 544 26.40 -9.81 -6.55
N VAL A 545 25.78 -10.96 -6.80
CA VAL A 545 24.43 -11.32 -6.38
C VAL A 545 24.51 -12.62 -5.57
N SER A 546 23.77 -12.67 -4.47
CA SER A 546 23.49 -13.92 -3.76
C SER A 546 22.01 -14.26 -3.86
N THR A 547 21.67 -15.54 -3.78
CA THR A 547 20.28 -16.01 -3.82
C THR A 547 20.02 -16.83 -2.57
N ILE A 548 19.06 -16.36 -1.76
CA ILE A 548 18.59 -17.06 -0.57
C ILE A 548 17.19 -17.59 -0.88
N ASP A 549 17.03 -18.90 -0.81
CA ASP A 549 15.73 -19.57 -0.93
C ASP A 549 15.25 -20.04 0.45
N ALA A 550 13.95 -20.05 0.66
CA ALA A 550 13.31 -20.72 1.79
C ALA A 550 11.93 -21.26 1.36
N THR A 551 11.38 -22.18 2.14
CA THR A 551 9.99 -22.65 1.95
C THR A 551 9.17 -22.14 3.12
N LEU A 552 8.08 -21.42 2.85
CA LEU A 552 7.18 -20.90 3.87
C LEU A 552 6.53 -22.05 4.65
N LYS A 553 6.47 -21.93 5.98
CA LYS A 553 5.97 -22.98 6.88
C LYS A 553 4.47 -23.26 6.72
N SER A 554 3.70 -22.22 6.41
CA SER A 554 2.26 -22.30 6.16
C SER A 554 1.87 -21.17 5.20
N PRO A 555 0.97 -21.42 4.22
CA PRO A 555 0.46 -20.39 3.30
C PRO A 555 -0.03 -19.09 3.96
N GLU A 556 -0.60 -19.19 5.17
CA GLU A 556 -1.15 -18.07 5.96
C GLU A 556 -0.08 -17.09 6.50
N LEU A 557 1.20 -17.49 6.48
CA LEU A 557 2.32 -16.71 7.03
C LEU A 557 2.98 -15.80 5.97
N ALA A 558 2.37 -15.61 4.81
CA ALA A 558 2.94 -14.84 3.72
C ALA A 558 3.17 -13.37 4.12
N ALA A 559 2.18 -12.73 4.75
CA ALA A 559 2.28 -11.36 5.24
C ALA A 559 3.33 -11.23 6.37
N ASP A 560 3.42 -12.22 7.26
CA ASP A 560 4.43 -12.28 8.31
C ASP A 560 5.86 -12.41 7.76
N ALA A 561 6.05 -13.28 6.76
CA ALA A 561 7.35 -13.44 6.11
C ALA A 561 7.79 -12.15 5.40
N LEU A 562 6.85 -11.44 4.76
CA LEU A 562 7.11 -10.12 4.19
C LEU A 562 7.47 -9.09 5.27
N ARG A 563 6.73 -9.08 6.39
CA ARG A 563 6.98 -8.21 7.56
C ARG A 563 8.40 -8.42 8.10
N GLU A 564 8.82 -9.64 8.38
CA GLU A 564 10.16 -9.88 8.96
C GLU A 564 11.31 -9.62 7.98
N ALA A 565 11.10 -9.86 6.68
CA ALA A 565 12.07 -9.50 5.66
C ALA A 565 12.22 -7.98 5.50
N PHE A 566 11.19 -7.18 5.78
CA PHE A 566 11.16 -5.74 5.55
C PHE A 566 11.91 -4.95 6.64
N PRO A 567 12.53 -3.79 6.30
CA PRO A 567 12.90 -3.34 4.95
C PRO A 567 14.02 -4.19 4.33
N PRO A 568 14.31 -4.03 3.02
CA PRO A 568 15.42 -4.71 2.35
C PRO A 568 16.73 -4.63 3.14
N GLY A 569 17.33 -5.79 3.46
CA GLY A 569 18.55 -5.88 4.28
C GLY A 569 19.74 -5.12 3.68
N SER A 570 19.86 -5.11 2.36
CA SER A 570 20.89 -4.37 1.61
C SER A 570 20.83 -2.85 1.79
N MET A 571 19.64 -2.33 2.15
CA MET A 571 19.35 -0.90 2.33
C MET A 571 19.23 -0.48 3.80
N THR A 572 19.51 -1.38 4.73
CA THR A 572 19.54 -1.09 6.18
C THR A 572 20.94 -1.30 6.72
N GLY A 573 21.29 -2.54 7.02
CA GLY A 573 22.54 -2.96 7.62
C GLY A 573 22.32 -4.03 8.70
N ALA A 574 23.37 -4.45 9.38
CA ALA A 574 23.33 -5.61 10.26
C ALA A 574 23.98 -5.31 11.63
N PRO A 575 23.33 -5.57 12.78
CA PRO A 575 21.96 -6.08 12.94
C PRO A 575 20.87 -5.05 12.55
N LYS A 576 19.78 -5.51 11.91
CA LYS A 576 18.77 -4.65 11.27
C LYS A 576 18.17 -3.59 12.19
N LEU A 577 17.63 -4.00 13.34
CA LEU A 577 16.93 -3.10 14.27
C LEU A 577 17.81 -1.98 14.83
N SER A 578 18.98 -2.32 15.37
CA SER A 578 19.93 -1.32 15.90
C SER A 578 20.38 -0.35 14.79
N THR A 579 20.66 -0.90 13.61
CA THR A 579 21.13 -0.10 12.47
C THR A 579 20.08 0.89 11.99
N MET A 580 18.80 0.51 11.93
CA MET A 580 17.73 1.44 11.55
C MET A 580 17.58 2.62 12.52
N ASN A 581 17.78 2.41 13.81
CA ASN A 581 17.74 3.49 14.81
C ASN A 581 18.97 4.41 14.67
N ILE A 582 20.16 3.85 14.44
CA ILE A 582 21.38 4.62 14.16
C ILE A 582 21.19 5.47 12.90
N LEU A 583 20.59 4.89 11.85
CA LEU A 583 20.31 5.59 10.60
C LEU A 583 19.39 6.79 10.80
N ASP A 584 18.38 6.71 11.66
CA ASP A 584 17.51 7.85 11.95
C ASP A 584 18.30 9.05 12.51
N GLU A 585 19.30 8.80 13.36
CA GLU A 585 20.15 9.88 13.90
C GLU A 585 21.15 10.40 12.87
N LEU A 586 21.79 9.51 12.10
CA LEU A 586 22.77 9.88 11.08
C LEU A 586 22.13 10.66 9.92
N GLU A 587 20.90 10.32 9.57
CA GLU A 587 20.10 10.95 8.51
C GLU A 587 19.25 12.12 9.01
N GLU A 588 19.45 12.53 10.27
CA GLU A 588 18.81 13.69 10.91
C GLU A 588 17.27 13.62 10.91
N HIS A 589 16.75 12.40 11.01
CA HIS A 589 15.35 12.01 10.94
C HIS A 589 14.69 12.35 9.60
N ARG A 590 15.45 12.56 8.51
CA ARG A 590 14.86 12.72 7.17
C ARG A 590 14.21 11.41 6.75
N ALA A 591 12.92 11.46 6.41
CA ALA A 591 12.22 10.28 5.91
C ALA A 591 12.81 9.84 4.57
N ARG A 592 13.07 8.54 4.38
CA ARG A 592 13.48 8.01 3.06
C ARG A 592 12.29 7.89 2.10
N GLY A 593 11.07 7.81 2.64
CA GLY A 593 9.86 7.70 1.85
C GLY A 593 9.84 6.38 1.06
N LEU A 594 9.67 6.46 -0.27
CA LEU A 594 9.72 5.25 -1.10
C LEU A 594 11.13 4.68 -1.25
N TYR A 595 12.17 5.51 -1.24
CA TYR A 595 13.55 5.05 -1.39
C TYR A 595 13.92 4.10 -0.26
N SER A 596 14.66 3.02 -0.57
CA SER A 596 14.92 1.91 0.37
C SER A 596 13.68 1.10 0.80
N GLY A 597 12.50 1.41 0.28
CA GLY A 597 11.29 0.60 0.40
C GLY A 597 11.23 -0.51 -0.66
N ALA A 598 10.02 -0.91 -1.01
CA ALA A 598 9.76 -1.93 -2.03
C ALA A 598 8.60 -1.55 -2.97
N VAL A 599 8.69 -1.93 -4.25
CA VAL A 599 7.61 -1.80 -5.24
C VAL A 599 7.39 -3.14 -5.93
N GLY A 600 6.13 -3.52 -6.10
CA GLY A 600 5.78 -4.81 -6.67
C GLY A 600 4.29 -5.07 -6.68
N TYR A 601 3.94 -6.36 -6.65
CA TYR A 601 2.56 -6.81 -6.62
C TYR A 601 2.33 -7.94 -5.62
N LEU A 602 1.07 -8.05 -5.21
CA LEU A 602 0.51 -9.20 -4.53
C LEU A 602 -0.47 -9.86 -5.51
N GLY A 603 -0.33 -11.16 -5.72
CA GLY A 603 -1.04 -11.95 -6.71
C GLY A 603 -2.29 -12.61 -6.15
N ALA A 604 -3.25 -12.88 -7.04
CA ALA A 604 -4.51 -13.56 -6.71
C ALA A 604 -4.33 -15.02 -6.24
N ASP A 605 -3.16 -15.62 -6.49
CA ASP A 605 -2.78 -16.98 -6.08
C ASP A 605 -1.85 -17.01 -4.85
N GLY A 606 -1.70 -15.87 -4.18
CA GLY A 606 -0.75 -15.71 -3.07
C GLY A 606 0.69 -15.48 -3.51
N ALA A 607 1.01 -15.48 -4.81
CA ALA A 607 2.35 -15.11 -5.27
C ALA A 607 2.61 -13.61 -5.04
N ALA A 608 3.87 -13.22 -4.91
CA ALA A 608 4.28 -11.83 -4.87
C ALA A 608 5.69 -11.67 -5.45
N ASP A 609 6.00 -10.50 -5.98
CA ASP A 609 7.36 -10.14 -6.38
C ASP A 609 7.57 -8.65 -6.14
N PHE A 610 8.55 -8.34 -5.30
CA PHE A 610 8.90 -6.98 -4.91
C PHE A 610 10.35 -6.69 -5.23
N SER A 611 10.58 -5.52 -5.83
CA SER A 611 11.90 -4.95 -6.07
C SER A 611 12.26 -3.96 -4.98
N VAL A 612 13.56 -3.82 -4.69
CA VAL A 612 14.08 -2.76 -3.81
C VAL A 612 13.93 -1.42 -4.54
N VAL A 613 13.50 -0.37 -3.85
CA VAL A 613 13.41 0.98 -4.45
C VAL A 613 14.78 1.66 -4.40
N ILE A 614 15.59 1.36 -5.41
CA ILE A 614 16.90 1.99 -5.71
C ILE A 614 16.97 2.36 -7.19
N ARG A 615 17.87 3.28 -7.56
CA ARG A 615 17.94 3.85 -8.93
C ARG A 615 16.56 4.28 -9.45
N THR A 616 15.81 4.94 -8.58
CA THR A 616 14.40 5.27 -8.77
C THR A 616 14.21 6.77 -8.62
N LEU A 617 13.53 7.37 -9.58
CA LEU A 617 13.03 8.74 -9.51
C LEU A 617 11.61 8.70 -8.95
N VAL A 618 11.41 9.36 -7.81
CA VAL A 618 10.11 9.52 -7.15
C VAL A 618 9.59 10.92 -7.46
N CYS A 619 8.43 11.00 -8.10
CA CYS A 619 7.81 12.24 -8.57
C CYS A 619 6.52 12.50 -7.78
N ASP A 620 6.58 13.39 -6.80
CA ASP A 620 5.44 13.80 -6.00
C ASP A 620 4.70 14.96 -6.64
N LYS A 621 3.38 14.86 -6.73
CA LYS A 621 2.53 15.97 -7.14
C LYS A 621 2.27 16.89 -5.96
N LEU A 622 2.73 18.13 -6.04
CA LEU A 622 2.54 19.13 -4.99
C LEU A 622 1.16 19.82 -5.10
N PRO A 623 0.67 20.47 -4.03
CA PRO A 623 -0.63 21.15 -4.05
C PRO A 623 -0.77 22.24 -5.13
N ASP A 624 0.34 22.89 -5.48
CA ASP A 624 0.44 23.90 -6.54
C ASP A 624 0.50 23.30 -7.96
N GLN A 625 0.32 21.99 -8.10
CA GLN A 625 0.41 21.20 -9.33
C GLN A 625 1.83 21.07 -9.92
N SER A 626 2.86 21.60 -9.27
CA SER A 626 4.25 21.31 -9.65
C SER A 626 4.66 19.90 -9.20
N TRP A 627 5.80 19.42 -9.69
CA TRP A 627 6.39 18.15 -9.33
C TRP A 627 7.58 18.36 -8.41
N ARG A 628 7.61 17.65 -7.27
CA ARG A 628 8.83 17.43 -6.50
C ARG A 628 9.44 16.11 -6.94
N LEU A 629 10.64 16.18 -7.49
CA LEU A 629 11.44 15.03 -7.87
C LEU A 629 12.40 14.69 -6.74
N SER A 630 12.52 13.41 -6.39
CA SER A 630 13.49 12.92 -5.42
C SER A 630 14.20 11.68 -5.93
N LEU A 631 15.51 11.62 -5.67
CA LEU A 631 16.38 10.50 -5.98
C LEU A 631 17.23 10.21 -4.75
N GLY A 632 16.93 9.12 -4.06
CA GLY A 632 17.75 8.62 -2.95
C GLY A 632 19.04 7.98 -3.45
N LEU A 633 20.12 8.20 -2.72
CA LEU A 633 21.46 7.69 -3.02
C LEU A 633 22.12 7.21 -1.72
N GLY A 634 23.07 6.28 -1.82
CA GLY A 634 23.79 5.79 -0.65
C GLY A 634 24.70 4.61 -0.92
N GLY A 635 25.30 4.11 0.15
CA GLY A 635 26.27 3.03 0.13
C GLY A 635 26.39 2.33 1.48
N ALA A 636 26.94 1.12 1.46
CA ALA A 636 27.27 0.40 2.67
C ALA A 636 28.53 1.01 3.29
N ILE A 637 28.45 1.34 4.57
CA ILE A 637 29.58 1.83 5.37
C ILE A 637 30.02 0.70 6.28
N THR A 638 31.30 0.37 6.19
CA THR A 638 31.98 -0.61 7.05
C THR A 638 33.12 0.08 7.82
N ALA A 639 33.75 -0.66 8.74
CA ALA A 639 34.93 -0.16 9.45
C ALA A 639 36.07 0.27 8.50
N ASP A 640 36.18 -0.38 7.33
CA ASP A 640 37.23 -0.15 6.33
C ASP A 640 36.84 0.86 5.23
N SER A 641 35.63 1.42 5.29
CA SER A 641 35.18 2.43 4.32
C SER A 641 36.03 3.70 4.37
N VAL A 642 36.37 4.25 3.21
CA VAL A 642 37.10 5.52 3.08
C VAL A 642 36.10 6.62 2.75
N PRO A 643 35.87 7.61 3.64
CA PRO A 643 34.78 8.60 3.47
C PRO A 643 34.77 9.31 2.11
N GLU A 644 35.94 9.63 1.57
CA GLU A 644 36.10 10.29 0.27
C GLU A 644 35.65 9.37 -0.88
N GLU A 645 36.02 8.08 -0.84
CA GLU A 645 35.65 7.11 -1.87
C GLU A 645 34.15 6.80 -1.85
N GLU A 646 33.56 6.67 -0.67
CA GLU A 646 32.12 6.43 -0.51
C GLU A 646 31.27 7.60 -1.04
N TRP A 647 31.75 8.85 -0.86
CA TRP A 647 31.10 10.02 -1.46
C TRP A 647 31.19 10.02 -2.99
N GLU A 648 32.33 9.65 -3.56
CA GLU A 648 32.48 9.48 -5.01
C GLU A 648 31.61 8.33 -5.54
N GLU A 649 31.40 7.28 -4.75
CA GLU A 649 30.48 6.19 -5.08
C GLU A 649 29.02 6.68 -5.12
N VAL A 650 28.58 7.51 -4.17
CA VAL A 650 27.27 8.16 -4.18
C VAL A 650 27.06 8.96 -5.48
N ILE A 651 28.05 9.78 -5.87
CA ILE A 651 28.00 10.54 -7.12
C ILE A 651 27.93 9.59 -8.31
N THR A 652 28.75 8.54 -8.33
CA THR A 652 28.82 7.58 -9.44
C THR A 652 27.50 6.83 -9.62
N LYS A 653 26.87 6.38 -8.53
CA LYS A 653 25.56 5.70 -8.55
C LYS A 653 24.43 6.60 -9.07
N SER A 654 24.53 7.91 -8.88
CA SER A 654 23.53 8.86 -9.40
C SER A 654 23.56 9.02 -10.92
N ARG A 655 24.72 8.81 -11.57
CA ARG A 655 24.95 9.16 -12.98
C ARG A 655 23.97 8.49 -13.93
N GLY A 656 23.63 7.21 -13.70
CA GLY A 656 22.71 6.47 -14.57
C GLY A 656 21.34 7.13 -14.68
N VAL A 657 20.78 7.58 -13.54
CA VAL A 657 19.49 8.28 -13.51
C VAL A 657 19.67 9.71 -14.03
N LEU A 658 20.64 10.47 -13.53
CA LEU A 658 20.81 11.87 -13.90
C LEU A 658 21.09 12.06 -15.39
N GLN A 659 21.91 11.21 -16.00
CA GLN A 659 22.21 11.26 -17.43
C GLN A 659 20.96 11.00 -18.28
N ALA A 660 20.10 10.06 -17.88
CA ALA A 660 18.84 9.80 -18.57
C ALA A 660 17.89 11.01 -18.54
N LEU A 661 17.96 11.81 -17.46
CA LEU A 661 17.21 13.06 -17.31
C LEU A 661 17.88 14.27 -17.98
N GLY A 662 19.10 14.12 -18.51
CA GLY A 662 19.93 15.22 -18.99
C GLY A 662 20.45 16.14 -17.87
N ALA A 663 20.34 15.72 -16.62
CA ALA A 663 20.75 16.47 -15.43
C ALA A 663 22.19 16.10 -15.00
N THR A 664 22.75 16.91 -14.10
CA THR A 664 24.07 16.67 -13.50
C THR A 664 23.98 16.62 -11.99
N PHE A 665 24.96 15.99 -11.35
CA PHE A 665 25.05 16.00 -9.89
C PHE A 665 25.34 17.44 -9.43
N PRO A 666 24.64 17.94 -8.40
CA PRO A 666 24.87 19.31 -7.91
C PRO A 666 26.28 19.47 -7.36
N ILE A 667 27.06 20.36 -7.96
CA ILE A 667 28.35 20.77 -7.41
C ILE A 667 28.04 21.69 -6.24
N SER A 668 28.38 21.27 -5.01
CA SER A 668 28.21 22.10 -3.83
C SER A 668 29.03 23.37 -3.97
N THR A 669 28.41 24.49 -4.34
CA THR A 669 28.94 25.81 -4.01
C THR A 669 28.62 26.01 -2.54
N ALA A 670 29.65 25.94 -1.70
CA ALA A 670 29.57 26.24 -0.28
C ALA A 670 28.64 27.44 -0.01
N ARG A 671 27.69 27.28 0.90
CA ARG A 671 27.06 28.41 1.59
C ARG A 671 27.74 28.61 2.92
#